data_AF-A0A926SD36-F1
#
_entry.id   AF-A0A926SD36-F1
#
_cell.length_a   1.000
_cell.length_b   1.000
_cell.length_c   1.000
_cell.angle_alpha   90.00
_cell.angle_beta   90.00
_cell.angle_gamma   90.00
#
_symmetry.space_group_name_H-M   'P 1'
#
loop_
_entity.id
_entity.type
_entity.pdbx_description
1 polymer ?
#
loop_
_entity_poly.entity_id
_entity_poly.type
_entity_poly.pdbx_seq_one_letter_code
_entity_poly.pdbx_strand_id
1 'polypeptide(L)'
;MKPDSITEQDKHTLASLFYKWEKHIQNPNLSKYLKIAFKLYILEASGFKTKDMKSNEFANFCDKLTLQKLMKHLEKFTEKSSSKEENLEIYPPSPKENLKACLLNAFDQQFEAAVALGLVKPSTKHNYRSAVGRFGEYLPQQIWWKELFPQQMPEFIPPRPKKVERDRRSAGEYYGLPLEEFPPHLDQQLDDYKDFRLTGSKKVRRENSWASRQQSKRPKITIISESTLERELNIIVRFLGWYVHIENHSIESLELDLITDIELLENYISWLVEERKCCHSSGVAMLGVAIAVAKWLNYNKSERRNWSDIDLIRNLQGFQNYCNENYKNEKRQYLQSKWENKELTHSQLREVIQYLRDCCAENCGYVSHLTGKRIKGNKRSNLEIIRSWQVYLIVKILVFLPVRQQEIRQLKPGETLLRKKDEKGHPYYEARITHHKNKTRTGRDRIYKLPNILTADLDAWIDILRPKAFEAVQTKESWLEFAGYKIEDVERLQQRIEMAKQGVTERKLEDIQKYIKSLETRLLSLKKRIKAWSSAEANLTEHKSLFFMMGKTYPKSFGKPLSVHGVYSLVTTAIAQATTMLYGEPCWTNPHALRHIAAKHIRKLRGDTKALAELMGHSETQGDEYAAQIMTTLDRLNNFSDNWWEEEDENEND
;
A
#
# COMPACT_ATOMS: atom_id res chain seq x y z
N MET A 1 17.12 30.05 -0.06
CA MET A 1 16.49 29.35 -1.19
C MET A 1 16.51 27.86 -0.85
N LYS A 2 15.41 27.11 -1.01
CA LYS A 2 15.46 25.66 -0.82
C LYS A 2 16.09 25.04 -2.07
N PRO A 3 16.97 24.02 -1.95
CA PRO A 3 17.50 23.34 -3.13
C PRO A 3 16.33 22.79 -3.94
N ASP A 4 16.34 23.06 -5.25
CA ASP A 4 15.42 22.46 -6.21
C ASP A 4 15.35 20.96 -5.92
N SER A 5 14.14 20.44 -5.69
CA SER A 5 13.97 19.01 -5.39
C SER A 5 14.48 18.21 -6.58
N ILE A 6 15.69 17.65 -6.47
CA ILE A 6 16.29 16.72 -7.42
C ILE A 6 15.22 15.70 -7.77
N THR A 7 14.76 15.70 -9.02
CA THR A 7 13.74 14.76 -9.44
C THR A 7 14.36 13.36 -9.45
N GLU A 8 13.60 12.28 -9.25
CA GLU A 8 14.13 10.91 -9.42
C GLU A 8 14.77 10.71 -10.81
N GLN A 9 14.39 11.52 -11.80
CA GLN A 9 14.99 11.55 -13.14
C GLN A 9 16.44 12.07 -13.12
N ASP A 10 16.77 12.99 -12.22
CA ASP A 10 18.12 13.56 -12.08
C ASP A 10 19.09 12.60 -11.36
N LYS A 11 18.57 11.58 -10.66
CA LYS A 11 19.38 10.58 -9.94
C LYS A 11 19.94 9.48 -10.84
N HIS A 12 19.48 9.35 -12.08
CA HIS A 12 19.95 8.34 -13.02
C HIS A 12 21.05 8.91 -13.93
N THR A 13 22.24 8.99 -13.36
CA THR A 13 23.47 9.38 -14.06
C THR A 13 23.92 8.21 -14.95
N LEU A 14 24.57 8.50 -16.07
CA LEU A 14 25.05 7.46 -16.98
C LEU A 14 26.02 6.49 -16.30
N ALA A 15 26.85 6.98 -15.36
CA ALA A 15 27.72 6.13 -14.54
C ALA A 15 26.93 5.14 -13.67
N SER A 16 25.88 5.60 -12.98
CA SER A 16 25.02 4.72 -12.17
C SER A 16 24.35 3.63 -13.03
N LEU A 17 24.00 3.96 -14.29
CA LEU A 17 23.38 3.02 -15.22
C LEU A 17 24.39 1.97 -15.72
N PHE A 18 25.62 2.38 -16.04
CA PHE A 18 26.68 1.45 -16.41
C PHE A 18 27.00 0.49 -15.27
N TYR A 19 27.10 0.97 -14.04
CA TYR A 19 27.35 0.13 -12.88
C TYR A 19 26.25 -0.94 -12.69
N LYS A 20 24.98 -0.53 -12.81
CA LYS A 20 23.83 -1.47 -12.73
C LYS A 20 23.86 -2.50 -13.86
N TRP A 21 24.20 -2.07 -15.08
CA TRP A 21 24.29 -2.95 -16.23
C TRP A 21 25.46 -3.94 -16.12
N GLU A 22 26.60 -3.49 -15.61
CA GLU A 22 27.79 -4.32 -15.36
C GLU A 22 27.48 -5.46 -14.38
N LYS A 23 26.74 -5.17 -13.30
CA LYS A 23 26.22 -6.20 -12.38
C LYS A 23 25.22 -7.16 -13.04
N HIS A 24 24.39 -6.65 -13.95
CA HIS A 24 23.37 -7.46 -14.61
C HIS A 24 23.96 -8.44 -15.62
N ILE A 25 24.90 -7.99 -16.46
CA ILE A 25 25.37 -8.77 -17.60
C ILE A 25 26.46 -9.78 -17.25
N GLN A 26 27.11 -9.62 -16.09
CA GLN A 26 28.19 -10.47 -15.57
C GLN A 26 29.31 -10.74 -16.59
N ASN A 27 29.45 -9.85 -17.59
CA ASN A 27 30.41 -9.95 -18.67
C ASN A 27 31.22 -8.63 -18.76
N PRO A 28 32.47 -8.62 -18.26
CA PRO A 28 33.28 -7.40 -18.20
C PRO A 28 33.62 -6.84 -19.59
N ASN A 29 33.69 -7.69 -20.62
CA ASN A 29 33.98 -7.24 -21.99
C ASN A 29 32.82 -6.42 -22.57
N LEU A 30 31.58 -6.82 -22.31
CA LEU A 30 30.42 -6.03 -22.75
C LEU A 30 30.34 -4.68 -22.02
N SER A 31 30.61 -4.65 -20.70
CA SER A 31 30.79 -3.42 -19.91
C SER A 31 31.79 -2.47 -20.57
N LYS A 32 32.99 -2.99 -20.87
CA LYS A 32 34.07 -2.24 -21.53
C LYS A 32 33.65 -1.72 -22.90
N TYR A 33 33.03 -2.56 -23.74
CA TYR A 33 32.59 -2.17 -25.08
C TYR A 33 31.52 -1.08 -25.05
N LEU A 34 30.58 -1.14 -24.10
CA LEU A 34 29.58 -0.08 -23.94
C LEU A 34 30.21 1.25 -23.56
N LYS A 35 31.12 1.25 -22.55
CA LYS A 35 31.81 2.47 -22.10
C LYS A 35 32.59 3.12 -23.25
N ILE A 36 33.30 2.32 -24.04
CA ILE A 36 34.01 2.78 -25.25
C ILE A 36 33.02 3.35 -26.28
N ALA A 37 31.92 2.63 -26.55
CA ALA A 37 30.95 3.05 -27.55
C ALA A 37 30.28 4.38 -27.20
N PHE A 38 29.96 4.58 -25.92
CA PHE A 38 29.41 5.83 -25.43
C PHE A 38 30.41 6.98 -25.54
N LYS A 39 31.65 6.76 -25.07
CA LYS A 39 32.71 7.78 -25.09
C LYS A 39 33.07 8.25 -26.49
N LEU A 40 33.23 7.33 -27.43
CA LEU A 40 33.80 7.64 -28.75
C LEU A 40 32.76 7.97 -29.82
N TYR A 41 31.52 7.47 -29.68
CA TYR A 41 30.55 7.54 -30.78
C TYR A 41 29.23 8.19 -30.33
N ILE A 42 28.57 7.65 -29.31
CA ILE A 42 27.19 8.09 -28.97
C ILE A 42 27.17 9.51 -28.39
N LEU A 43 28.06 9.82 -27.46
CA LEU A 43 28.10 11.13 -26.80
C LEU A 43 28.63 12.22 -27.76
N GLU A 44 29.61 11.88 -28.59
CA GLU A 44 30.07 12.73 -29.70
C GLU A 44 28.95 13.04 -30.70
N ALA A 45 28.19 12.02 -31.14
CA ALA A 45 27.01 12.21 -32.00
C ALA A 45 26.01 13.18 -31.38
N SER A 46 25.86 13.10 -30.06
CA SER A 46 24.94 13.91 -29.26
C SER A 46 25.48 15.33 -28.97
N GLY A 47 26.67 15.67 -29.47
CA GLY A 47 27.31 16.98 -29.33
C GLY A 47 28.16 17.17 -28.08
N PHE A 48 28.50 16.11 -27.36
CA PHE A 48 29.42 16.14 -26.21
C PHE A 48 30.85 15.80 -26.65
N LYS A 49 31.84 16.61 -26.24
CA LYS A 49 33.26 16.39 -26.55
C LYS A 49 33.88 15.42 -25.55
N THR A 50 33.71 14.12 -25.75
CA THR A 50 34.16 13.06 -24.83
C THR A 50 35.30 12.21 -25.35
N LYS A 51 35.65 12.30 -26.64
CA LYS A 51 36.68 11.49 -27.29
C LYS A 51 38.05 11.60 -26.61
N ASP A 52 38.44 12.83 -26.27
CA ASP A 52 39.77 13.14 -25.73
C ASP A 52 39.84 13.07 -24.19
N MET A 53 38.72 12.82 -23.51
CA MET A 53 38.70 12.72 -22.05
C MET A 53 39.54 11.55 -21.56
N LYS A 54 40.29 11.74 -20.47
CA LYS A 54 40.91 10.61 -19.75
C LYS A 54 39.83 9.75 -19.08
N SER A 55 40.18 8.54 -18.66
CA SER A 55 39.20 7.59 -18.07
C SER A 55 38.50 8.14 -16.83
N ASN A 56 39.23 8.86 -15.97
CA ASN A 56 38.70 9.53 -14.78
C ASN A 56 37.82 10.74 -15.13
N GLU A 57 38.22 11.57 -16.10
CA GLU A 57 37.42 12.69 -16.61
C GLU A 57 36.09 12.20 -17.21
N PHE A 58 36.13 11.11 -17.97
CA PHE A 58 34.95 10.50 -18.55
C PHE A 58 34.01 9.90 -17.50
N ALA A 59 34.58 9.28 -16.45
CA ALA A 59 33.79 8.78 -15.32
C ALA A 59 33.05 9.93 -14.62
N ASN A 60 33.78 11.00 -14.24
CA ASN A 60 33.22 12.20 -13.63
C ASN A 60 32.16 12.88 -14.52
N PHE A 61 32.35 12.86 -15.84
CA PHE A 61 31.35 13.34 -16.80
C PHE A 61 30.09 12.46 -16.78
N CYS A 62 30.24 11.14 -16.79
CA CYS A 62 29.13 10.19 -16.71
C CYS A 62 28.37 10.28 -15.38
N ASP A 63 29.02 10.70 -14.29
CA ASP A 63 28.39 10.99 -13.01
C ASP A 63 27.51 12.25 -13.05
N LYS A 64 27.79 13.18 -13.96
CA LYS A 64 27.02 14.43 -14.10
C LYS A 64 25.98 14.37 -15.23
N LEU A 65 26.14 13.46 -16.19
CA LEU A 65 25.24 13.32 -17.32
C LEU A 65 24.01 12.49 -16.93
N THR A 66 22.89 13.18 -16.72
CA THR A 66 21.60 12.53 -16.47
C THR A 66 21.04 11.91 -17.74
N LEU A 67 20.28 10.83 -17.59
CA LEU A 67 19.60 10.18 -18.71
C LEU A 67 18.68 11.13 -19.48
N GLN A 68 17.99 12.06 -18.80
CA GLN A 68 17.12 13.03 -19.46
C GLN A 68 17.91 13.99 -20.37
N LYS A 69 19.09 14.46 -19.90
CA LYS A 69 19.99 15.27 -20.72
C LYS A 69 20.43 14.48 -21.95
N LEU A 70 20.83 13.22 -21.77
CA LEU A 70 21.18 12.33 -22.89
C LEU A 70 20.02 12.20 -23.88
N MET A 71 18.80 11.90 -23.41
CA MET A 71 17.63 11.74 -24.28
C MET A 71 17.30 13.01 -25.07
N LYS A 72 17.33 14.19 -24.42
CA LYS A 72 17.10 15.47 -25.10
C LYS A 72 18.12 15.74 -26.22
N HIS A 73 19.37 15.32 -26.02
CA HIS A 73 20.40 15.45 -27.05
C HIS A 73 20.21 14.43 -28.18
N LEU A 74 19.81 13.20 -27.86
CA LEU A 74 19.45 12.19 -28.86
C LEU A 74 18.24 12.60 -29.70
N GLU A 75 17.22 13.23 -29.09
CA GLU A 75 16.06 13.81 -29.78
C GLU A 75 16.50 14.84 -30.83
N LYS A 76 17.32 15.82 -30.43
CA LYS A 76 17.88 16.82 -31.34
C LYS A 76 18.74 16.21 -32.45
N PHE A 77 19.49 15.16 -32.14
CA PHE A 77 20.30 14.45 -33.13
C PHE A 77 19.44 13.74 -34.18
N THR A 78 18.36 13.08 -33.74
CA THR A 78 17.41 12.43 -34.66
C THR A 78 16.69 13.44 -35.55
N GLU A 79 16.25 14.58 -35.02
CA GLU A 79 15.60 15.66 -35.80
C GLU A 79 16.52 16.18 -36.90
N LYS A 80 17.81 16.43 -36.58
CA LYS A 80 18.80 16.88 -37.57
C LYS A 80 19.05 15.85 -38.67
N SER A 81 19.07 14.57 -38.32
CA SER A 81 19.31 13.50 -39.29
C SER A 81 18.14 13.37 -40.27
N SER A 82 16.90 13.48 -39.79
CA SER A 82 15.71 13.41 -40.64
C SER A 82 15.55 14.60 -41.58
N SER A 83 16.01 15.80 -41.19
CA SER A 83 15.95 16.99 -42.06
C SER A 83 16.79 16.89 -43.35
N LYS A 84 17.67 15.90 -43.47
CA LYS A 84 18.50 15.67 -44.67
C LYS A 84 17.94 14.64 -45.64
N GLU A 85 16.93 13.86 -45.24
CA GLU A 85 16.29 12.83 -46.07
C GLU A 85 14.90 13.32 -46.53
N GLU A 86 14.85 14.23 -47.49
CA GLU A 86 13.62 14.93 -47.95
C GLU A 86 12.56 14.05 -48.65
N ASN A 87 12.69 12.72 -48.72
CA ASN A 87 11.83 11.90 -49.59
C ASN A 87 11.17 10.65 -48.99
N LEU A 88 11.17 10.45 -47.66
CA LEU A 88 10.41 9.37 -47.03
C LEU A 88 9.70 9.86 -45.76
N GLU A 89 8.36 9.84 -45.79
CA GLU A 89 7.44 10.33 -44.75
C GLU A 89 7.39 9.42 -43.50
N ILE A 90 8.53 8.82 -43.13
CA ILE A 90 8.65 7.97 -41.94
C ILE A 90 9.29 8.81 -40.83
N TYR A 91 8.44 9.42 -40.00
CA TYR A 91 8.89 10.08 -38.78
C TYR A 91 9.63 9.05 -37.89
N PRO A 92 10.88 9.31 -37.47
CA PRO A 92 11.57 8.41 -36.57
C PRO A 92 10.80 8.33 -35.24
N PRO A 93 10.68 7.14 -34.64
CA PRO A 93 10.05 7.00 -33.33
C PRO A 93 10.79 7.85 -32.31
N SER A 94 10.06 8.47 -31.38
CA SER A 94 10.68 9.29 -30.34
C SER A 94 11.69 8.44 -29.54
N PRO A 95 12.79 9.01 -29.01
CA PRO A 95 13.74 8.27 -28.17
C PRO A 95 13.11 7.64 -26.92
N LYS A 96 11.91 8.08 -26.52
CA LYS A 96 11.08 7.48 -25.47
C LYS A 96 10.46 6.14 -25.92
N GLU A 97 10.10 6.03 -27.20
CA GLU A 97 9.47 4.85 -27.79
C GLU A 97 10.50 3.84 -28.31
N ASN A 98 11.67 4.31 -28.77
CA ASN A 98 12.68 3.43 -29.34
C ASN A 98 14.13 3.85 -29.04
N LEU A 99 14.47 3.98 -27.76
CA LEU A 99 15.82 4.34 -27.30
C LEU A 99 16.92 3.50 -27.97
N LYS A 100 16.70 2.18 -28.11
CA LYS A 100 17.64 1.26 -28.76
C LYS A 100 17.98 1.74 -30.18
N ALA A 101 16.97 2.03 -31.00
CA ALA A 101 17.20 2.50 -32.37
C ALA A 101 17.95 3.84 -32.39
N CYS A 102 17.60 4.78 -31.51
CA CYS A 102 18.28 6.07 -31.42
C CYS A 102 19.77 5.92 -31.04
N LEU A 103 20.07 5.09 -30.04
CA LEU A 103 21.45 4.80 -29.63
C LEU A 103 22.24 4.10 -30.74
N LEU A 104 21.62 3.14 -31.43
CA LEU A 104 22.26 2.41 -32.52
C LEU A 104 22.50 3.30 -33.74
N ASN A 105 21.57 4.20 -34.09
CA ASN A 105 21.74 5.15 -35.19
C ASN A 105 22.87 6.15 -34.89
N ALA A 106 22.85 6.75 -33.69
CA ALA A 106 23.92 7.63 -33.23
C ALA A 106 25.29 6.94 -33.25
N PHE A 107 25.34 5.68 -32.81
CA PHE A 107 26.54 4.85 -32.89
C PHE A 107 26.96 4.59 -34.35
N ASP A 108 26.05 4.09 -35.20
CA ASP A 108 26.34 3.65 -36.56
C ASP A 108 26.87 4.85 -37.40
N GLN A 109 26.25 6.04 -37.32
CA GLN A 109 26.71 7.22 -38.06
C GLN A 109 28.15 7.65 -37.68
N GLN A 110 28.43 7.77 -36.38
CA GLN A 110 29.77 8.18 -35.93
C GLN A 110 30.82 7.10 -36.13
N PHE A 111 30.44 5.83 -36.02
CA PHE A 111 31.34 4.72 -36.30
C PHE A 111 31.75 4.68 -37.77
N GLU A 112 30.81 4.84 -38.71
CA GLU A 112 31.14 4.90 -40.14
C GLU A 112 32.01 6.11 -40.49
N ALA A 113 31.76 7.28 -39.88
CA ALA A 113 32.64 8.43 -40.03
C ALA A 113 34.07 8.14 -39.52
N ALA A 114 34.22 7.46 -38.39
CA ALA A 114 35.52 7.06 -37.86
C ALA A 114 36.24 6.01 -38.75
N VAL A 115 35.49 5.08 -39.36
CA VAL A 115 36.02 4.11 -40.33
C VAL A 115 36.51 4.82 -41.60
N ALA A 116 35.72 5.76 -42.13
CA ALA A 116 36.09 6.53 -43.32
C ALA A 116 37.37 7.36 -43.11
N LEU A 117 37.62 7.82 -41.87
CA LEU A 117 38.83 8.52 -41.46
C LEU A 117 40.01 7.58 -41.10
N GLY A 118 39.85 6.26 -41.21
CA GLY A 118 40.89 5.28 -40.88
C GLY A 118 41.21 5.15 -39.39
N LEU A 119 40.36 5.70 -38.51
CA LEU A 119 40.60 5.73 -37.06
C LEU A 119 40.30 4.38 -36.39
N VAL A 120 39.43 3.56 -36.99
CA VAL A 120 38.91 2.32 -36.39
C VAL A 120 38.73 1.25 -37.46
N LYS A 121 39.00 -0.03 -37.10
CA LYS A 121 38.77 -1.17 -38.01
C LYS A 121 37.28 -1.54 -38.08
N PRO A 122 36.71 -1.75 -39.29
CA PRO A 122 35.31 -2.15 -39.46
C PRO A 122 34.91 -3.41 -38.67
N SER A 123 35.85 -4.35 -38.49
CA SER A 123 35.62 -5.61 -37.77
C SER A 123 35.21 -5.44 -36.30
N THR A 124 35.49 -4.28 -35.69
CA THR A 124 35.12 -4.00 -34.30
C THR A 124 33.66 -3.55 -34.13
N LYS A 125 32.98 -3.17 -35.23
CA LYS A 125 31.61 -2.63 -35.22
C LYS A 125 30.64 -3.53 -34.48
N HIS A 126 30.69 -4.83 -34.77
CA HIS A 126 29.76 -5.82 -34.25
C HIS A 126 29.75 -5.86 -32.71
N ASN A 127 30.93 -5.80 -32.09
CA ASN A 127 31.07 -5.91 -30.63
C ASN A 127 30.48 -4.67 -29.92
N TYR A 128 30.81 -3.47 -30.38
CA TYR A 128 30.28 -2.23 -29.82
C TYR A 128 28.78 -2.11 -30.05
N ARG A 129 28.33 -2.37 -31.28
CA ARG A 129 26.92 -2.30 -31.65
C ARG A 129 26.07 -3.29 -30.84
N SER A 130 26.58 -4.50 -30.61
CA SER A 130 25.93 -5.51 -29.78
C SER A 130 25.80 -5.05 -28.32
N ALA A 131 26.87 -4.49 -27.74
CA ALA A 131 26.84 -3.94 -26.38
C ALA A 131 25.82 -2.79 -26.23
N VAL A 132 25.83 -1.83 -27.18
CA VAL A 132 24.87 -0.72 -27.23
C VAL A 132 23.44 -1.22 -27.39
N GLY A 133 23.22 -2.19 -28.29
CA GLY A 133 21.92 -2.80 -28.52
C GLY A 133 21.35 -3.45 -27.26
N ARG A 134 22.15 -4.26 -26.57
CA ARG A 134 21.77 -4.92 -25.31
C ARG A 134 21.52 -3.92 -24.18
N PHE A 135 22.30 -2.85 -24.10
CA PHE A 135 22.06 -1.77 -23.13
C PHE A 135 20.75 -1.02 -23.42
N GLY A 136 20.50 -0.72 -24.70
CA GLY A 136 19.24 -0.12 -25.15
C GLY A 136 18.02 -1.01 -24.93
N GLU A 137 18.18 -2.34 -24.92
CA GLU A 137 17.14 -3.30 -24.54
C GLU A 137 16.96 -3.41 -23.02
N TYR A 138 18.06 -3.32 -22.27
CA TYR A 138 18.06 -3.43 -20.81
C TYR A 138 17.34 -2.26 -20.12
N LEU A 139 17.54 -1.03 -20.59
CA LEU A 139 16.97 0.17 -19.96
C LEU A 139 15.44 0.13 -19.89
N PRO A 140 14.68 -0.13 -20.99
CA PRO A 140 13.23 -0.24 -20.94
C PRO A 140 12.67 -1.37 -20.07
N GLN A 141 13.50 -2.35 -19.71
CA GLN A 141 13.12 -3.43 -18.80
C GLN A 141 13.16 -3.00 -17.33
N GLN A 142 13.92 -1.93 -17.01
CA GLN A 142 14.07 -1.46 -15.65
C GLN A 142 12.80 -0.81 -15.12
N ILE A 143 12.51 -1.02 -13.84
CA ILE A 143 11.30 -0.49 -13.20
C ILE A 143 11.28 1.04 -13.24
N TRP A 144 12.40 1.66 -12.86
CA TRP A 144 12.53 3.11 -12.87
C TRP A 144 12.30 3.69 -14.28
N TRP A 145 12.69 2.98 -15.34
CA TRP A 145 12.40 3.44 -16.71
C TRP A 145 10.90 3.44 -16.98
N LYS A 146 10.21 2.33 -16.68
CA LYS A 146 8.75 2.20 -16.88
C LYS A 146 7.94 3.22 -16.10
N GLU A 147 8.48 3.68 -14.98
CA GLU A 147 7.90 4.71 -14.13
C GLU A 147 8.05 6.12 -14.71
N LEU A 148 9.21 6.42 -15.31
CA LEU A 148 9.49 7.70 -15.95
C LEU A 148 8.84 7.81 -17.34
N PHE A 149 8.75 6.68 -18.03
CA PHE A 149 8.21 6.55 -19.38
C PHE A 149 7.11 5.47 -19.35
N PRO A 150 5.89 5.84 -18.91
CA PRO A 150 4.79 4.89 -18.81
C PRO A 150 4.54 4.19 -20.14
N GLN A 151 4.83 2.89 -20.19
CA GLN A 151 4.53 2.08 -21.36
C GLN A 151 3.03 1.95 -21.53
N GLN A 152 2.57 1.75 -22.77
CA GLN A 152 1.18 1.39 -23.03
C GLN A 152 0.80 0.18 -22.16
N MET A 153 -0.41 0.21 -21.61
CA MET A 153 -0.95 -0.92 -20.87
C MET A 153 -0.88 -2.18 -21.73
N PRO A 154 -0.41 -3.33 -21.22
CA PRO A 154 -0.45 -4.57 -21.97
C PRO A 154 -1.88 -4.88 -22.40
N GLU A 155 -2.03 -5.49 -23.58
CA GLU A 155 -3.34 -5.89 -24.10
C GLU A 155 -4.03 -6.90 -23.16
N PHE A 156 -3.23 -7.76 -22.52
CA PHE A 156 -3.68 -8.86 -21.68
C PHE A 156 -3.12 -8.77 -20.27
N ILE A 157 -3.96 -9.10 -19.28
CA ILE A 157 -3.51 -9.25 -17.90
C ILE A 157 -2.40 -10.31 -17.80
N PRO A 158 -1.44 -10.15 -16.89
CA PRO A 158 -0.50 -11.22 -16.58
C PRO A 158 -1.21 -12.40 -15.91
N PRO A 159 -0.58 -13.60 -15.90
CA PRO A 159 -1.10 -14.73 -15.14
C PRO A 159 -1.33 -14.36 -13.68
N ARG A 160 -2.38 -14.92 -13.08
CA ARG A 160 -2.71 -14.76 -11.67
C ARG A 160 -2.44 -16.07 -10.94
N PRO A 161 -1.96 -16.02 -9.70
CA PRO A 161 -1.77 -17.24 -8.95
C PRO A 161 -3.14 -17.83 -8.60
N LYS A 162 -3.19 -19.12 -8.32
CA LYS A 162 -4.35 -19.69 -7.62
C LYS A 162 -4.57 -18.90 -6.33
N LYS A 163 -5.80 -18.90 -5.81
CA LYS A 163 -6.15 -18.18 -4.59
C LYS A 163 -5.13 -18.51 -3.50
N VAL A 164 -4.29 -17.52 -3.17
CA VAL A 164 -3.30 -17.65 -2.12
C VAL A 164 -4.06 -17.73 -0.81
N GLU A 165 -4.04 -18.89 -0.19
CA GLU A 165 -4.63 -19.06 1.13
C GLU A 165 -3.64 -18.51 2.13
N ARG A 166 -4.11 -17.55 2.93
CA ARG A 166 -3.39 -17.17 4.12
C ARG A 166 -3.68 -18.24 5.13
N ASP A 167 -2.64 -18.75 5.79
CA ASP A 167 -2.81 -19.49 7.03
C ASP A 167 -3.58 -18.59 7.98
N ARG A 168 -4.89 -18.83 8.03
CA ARG A 168 -5.73 -18.26 9.06
C ARG A 168 -5.22 -18.98 10.28
N ARG A 169 -4.49 -18.27 11.13
CA ARG A 169 -4.38 -18.67 12.54
C ARG A 169 -5.79 -19.09 12.90
N SER A 170 -5.99 -20.37 13.20
CA SER A 170 -7.28 -20.86 13.65
C SER A 170 -7.64 -19.91 14.76
N ALA A 171 -8.60 -19.02 14.48
CA ALA A 171 -9.21 -18.26 15.54
C ALA A 171 -9.88 -19.40 16.30
N GLY A 172 -9.23 -19.89 17.36
CA GLY A 172 -9.79 -20.96 18.16
C GLY A 172 -11.21 -20.57 18.54
N GLU A 173 -12.03 -21.54 18.92
CA GLU A 173 -13.47 -21.34 19.14
C GLU A 173 -13.75 -20.02 19.86
N TYR A 174 -14.68 -19.25 19.29
CA TYR A 174 -15.06 -17.96 19.83
C TYR A 174 -15.73 -18.20 21.18
N TYR A 175 -15.13 -17.68 22.23
CA TYR A 175 -15.54 -17.88 23.62
C TYR A 175 -16.13 -16.60 24.23
N GLY A 176 -16.45 -15.59 23.43
CA GLY A 176 -17.07 -14.37 23.94
C GLY A 176 -18.57 -14.58 24.15
N LEU A 177 -19.10 -14.09 25.27
CA LEU A 177 -20.51 -14.17 25.60
C LEU A 177 -21.31 -13.17 24.72
N PRO A 178 -22.28 -13.62 23.89
CA PRO A 178 -23.08 -12.72 23.08
C PRO A 178 -23.79 -11.66 23.94
N LEU A 179 -23.95 -10.45 23.42
CA LEU A 179 -24.60 -9.36 24.16
C LEU A 179 -26.07 -9.70 24.48
N GLU A 180 -26.69 -10.53 23.65
CA GLU A 180 -28.07 -11.01 23.82
C GLU A 180 -28.24 -11.98 25.00
N GLU A 181 -27.14 -12.52 25.52
CA GLU A 181 -27.13 -13.43 26.67
C GLU A 181 -26.81 -12.71 27.99
N PHE A 182 -26.60 -11.39 27.95
CA PHE A 182 -26.27 -10.63 29.15
C PHE A 182 -27.50 -10.50 30.06
N PRO A 183 -27.33 -10.64 31.38
CA PRO A 183 -28.43 -10.37 32.29
C PRO A 183 -28.74 -8.86 32.31
N PRO A 184 -30.00 -8.44 32.54
CA PRO A 184 -30.42 -7.04 32.40
C PRO A 184 -29.64 -6.04 33.26
N HIS A 185 -29.16 -6.46 34.44
CA HIS A 185 -28.36 -5.59 35.30
C HIS A 185 -26.98 -5.31 34.72
N LEU A 186 -26.38 -6.26 34.00
CA LEU A 186 -25.09 -6.09 33.34
C LEU A 186 -25.22 -5.14 32.14
N ASP A 187 -26.31 -5.23 31.37
CA ASP A 187 -26.59 -4.29 30.29
C ASP A 187 -26.64 -2.85 30.79
N GLN A 188 -27.31 -2.62 31.92
CA GLN A 188 -27.36 -1.32 32.56
C GLN A 188 -25.97 -0.83 33.00
N GLN A 189 -25.17 -1.70 33.64
CA GLN A 189 -23.78 -1.38 34.01
C GLN A 189 -22.92 -1.01 32.80
N LEU A 190 -23.09 -1.70 31.68
CA LEU A 190 -22.37 -1.42 30.45
C LEU A 190 -22.77 -0.09 29.82
N ASP A 191 -24.06 0.26 29.85
CA ASP A 191 -24.51 1.56 29.36
C ASP A 191 -23.98 2.71 30.20
N ASP A 192 -23.97 2.55 31.53
CA ASP A 192 -23.35 3.52 32.45
C ASP A 192 -21.84 3.62 32.23
N TYR A 193 -21.16 2.50 32.00
CA TYR A 193 -19.74 2.48 31.63
C TYR A 193 -19.49 3.18 30.29
N LYS A 194 -20.30 2.92 29.25
CA LYS A 194 -20.19 3.58 27.94
C LYS A 194 -20.32 5.10 28.08
N ASP A 195 -21.31 5.59 28.83
CA ASP A 195 -21.48 7.03 29.10
C ASP A 195 -20.24 7.60 29.81
N PHE A 196 -19.74 6.92 30.85
CA PHE A 196 -18.52 7.32 31.55
C PHE A 196 -17.32 7.46 30.60
N ARG A 197 -17.11 6.51 29.69
CA ARG A 197 -15.97 6.51 28.75
C ARG A 197 -16.09 7.55 27.63
N LEU A 198 -17.29 7.84 27.16
CA LEU A 198 -17.54 8.78 26.05
C LEU A 198 -17.70 10.22 26.53
N THR A 199 -18.34 10.44 27.68
CA THR A 199 -18.70 11.78 28.14
C THR A 199 -17.87 12.25 29.34
N GLY A 200 -17.14 11.34 29.99
CA GLY A 200 -16.49 11.62 31.26
C GLY A 200 -17.50 11.91 32.38
N SER A 201 -18.73 11.41 32.22
CA SER A 201 -19.90 11.67 33.06
C SER A 201 -20.28 13.15 33.17
N LYS A 202 -20.88 13.68 32.09
CA LYS A 202 -21.51 15.02 32.04
C LYS A 202 -22.63 15.24 33.08
N LYS A 203 -23.06 14.21 33.81
CA LYS A 203 -24.13 14.29 34.82
C LYS A 203 -23.75 14.96 36.15
N VAL A 204 -22.47 15.18 36.47
CA VAL A 204 -22.12 16.05 37.61
C VAL A 204 -22.03 17.49 37.12
N ARG A 205 -23.22 18.06 36.87
CA ARG A 205 -23.43 19.43 36.43
C ARG A 205 -22.61 20.37 37.33
N ARG A 206 -21.74 21.15 36.69
CA ARG A 206 -21.10 22.33 37.28
C ARG A 206 -22.20 23.33 37.64
N GLU A 207 -22.86 23.15 38.78
CA GLU A 207 -23.56 24.27 39.38
C GLU A 207 -22.49 25.24 39.87
N ASN A 208 -22.56 26.46 39.34
CA ASN A 208 -21.58 27.56 39.40
C ASN A 208 -21.39 28.13 40.83
N SER A 209 -21.23 27.26 41.82
CA SER A 209 -20.90 27.65 43.18
C SER A 209 -19.41 28.01 43.25
N TRP A 210 -19.13 29.15 43.85
CA TRP A 210 -17.79 29.60 44.24
C TRP A 210 -17.03 28.59 45.13
N ALA A 211 -17.69 27.53 45.62
CA ALA A 211 -17.06 26.35 46.25
C ALA A 211 -16.15 25.53 45.29
N SER A 212 -16.21 25.77 43.98
CA SER A 212 -15.45 25.04 42.95
C SER A 212 -13.93 25.27 42.95
N ARG A 213 -13.39 26.22 43.74
CA ARG A 213 -11.93 26.36 43.90
C ARG A 213 -11.29 25.20 44.69
N GLN A 214 -12.05 24.44 45.47
CA GLN A 214 -11.58 23.18 46.08
C GLN A 214 -11.76 21.94 45.18
N GLN A 215 -12.40 22.06 44.01
CA GLN A 215 -12.60 20.94 43.06
C GLN A 215 -11.35 20.58 42.22
N SER A 216 -10.19 21.18 42.49
CA SER A 216 -8.90 20.80 41.86
C SER A 216 -8.44 19.37 42.18
N LYS A 217 -9.17 18.65 43.04
CA LYS A 217 -8.86 17.28 43.48
C LYS A 217 -9.49 16.16 42.65
N ARG A 218 -10.51 16.42 41.80
CA ARG A 218 -11.19 15.31 41.11
C ARG A 218 -10.28 14.53 40.14
N PRO A 219 -10.45 13.20 40.04
CA PRO A 219 -9.68 12.35 39.13
C PRO A 219 -9.87 12.75 37.67
N LYS A 220 -8.79 12.71 36.87
CA LYS A 220 -8.88 12.96 35.43
C LYS A 220 -9.45 11.73 34.72
N ILE A 221 -10.56 11.92 34.01
CA ILE A 221 -11.11 10.89 33.11
C ILE A 221 -10.55 11.06 31.70
N THR A 222 -10.13 9.95 31.09
CA THR A 222 -9.70 9.91 29.69
C THR A 222 -10.90 9.60 28.81
N ILE A 223 -11.44 10.61 28.14
CA ILE A 223 -12.47 10.42 27.11
C ILE A 223 -11.86 9.70 25.90
N ILE A 224 -12.56 8.68 25.40
CA ILE A 224 -12.12 7.88 24.25
C ILE A 224 -13.13 7.97 23.09
N SER A 225 -12.69 7.58 21.90
CA SER A 225 -13.58 7.46 20.73
C SER A 225 -14.45 6.20 20.79
N GLU A 226 -15.61 6.18 20.10
CA GLU A 226 -16.43 4.98 19.89
C GLU A 226 -15.61 3.75 19.48
N SER A 227 -14.67 3.89 18.52
CA SER A 227 -13.87 2.76 18.04
C SER A 227 -12.96 2.14 19.12
N THR A 228 -12.54 2.94 20.10
CA THR A 228 -11.79 2.44 21.26
C THR A 228 -12.74 1.75 22.22
N LEU A 229 -13.92 2.33 22.46
CA LEU A 229 -14.95 1.76 23.32
C LEU A 229 -15.44 0.41 22.79
N GLU A 230 -15.74 0.29 21.50
CA GLU A 230 -16.13 -0.97 20.86
C GLU A 230 -15.08 -2.06 21.07
N ARG A 231 -13.79 -1.70 21.03
CA ARG A 231 -12.70 -2.63 21.36
C ARG A 231 -12.69 -3.00 22.84
N GLU A 232 -12.90 -2.04 23.75
CA GLU A 232 -12.98 -2.31 25.19
C GLU A 232 -14.17 -3.25 25.49
N LEU A 233 -15.35 -3.01 24.91
CA LEU A 233 -16.53 -3.87 25.03
C LEU A 233 -16.28 -5.28 24.49
N ASN A 234 -15.59 -5.43 23.36
CA ASN A 234 -15.24 -6.76 22.84
C ASN A 234 -14.29 -7.52 23.78
N ILE A 235 -13.41 -6.82 24.49
CA ILE A 235 -12.54 -7.42 25.51
C ILE A 235 -13.36 -7.86 26.73
N ILE A 236 -14.30 -7.03 27.20
CA ILE A 236 -15.24 -7.37 28.28
C ILE A 236 -16.03 -8.63 27.95
N VAL A 237 -16.67 -8.66 26.77
CA VAL A 237 -17.43 -9.81 26.26
C VAL A 237 -16.60 -11.11 26.26
N ARG A 238 -15.31 -11.02 25.90
CA ARG A 238 -14.41 -12.19 25.88
C ARG A 238 -14.03 -12.66 27.28
N PHE A 239 -13.80 -11.74 28.21
CA PHE A 239 -13.52 -12.11 29.59
C PHE A 239 -14.72 -12.80 30.22
N LEU A 240 -15.92 -12.20 30.09
CA LEU A 240 -17.15 -12.76 30.67
C LEU A 240 -17.51 -14.11 30.03
N GLY A 241 -17.32 -14.26 28.72
CA GLY A 241 -17.53 -15.56 28.07
C GLY A 241 -16.51 -16.62 28.46
N TRP A 242 -15.26 -16.25 28.78
CA TRP A 242 -14.32 -17.19 29.41
C TRP A 242 -14.82 -17.61 30.80
N TYR A 243 -15.23 -16.64 31.62
CA TYR A 243 -15.71 -16.90 32.98
C TYR A 243 -16.96 -17.82 32.99
N VAL A 244 -17.89 -17.65 32.04
CA VAL A 244 -19.07 -18.53 31.92
C VAL A 244 -18.71 -19.87 31.29
N HIS A 245 -18.12 -19.86 30.09
CA HIS A 245 -18.05 -21.08 29.27
C HIS A 245 -16.84 -21.96 29.60
N ILE A 246 -15.79 -21.41 30.21
CA ILE A 246 -14.55 -22.15 30.50
C ILE A 246 -14.45 -22.44 32.00
N GLU A 247 -14.70 -21.46 32.85
CA GLU A 247 -14.69 -21.63 34.32
C GLU A 247 -16.04 -22.14 34.88
N ASN A 248 -17.07 -22.27 34.03
CA ASN A 248 -18.40 -22.81 34.37
C ASN A 248 -19.16 -22.02 35.45
N HIS A 249 -19.00 -20.69 35.47
CA HIS A 249 -19.80 -19.84 36.33
C HIS A 249 -21.19 -19.54 35.72
N SER A 250 -22.15 -19.23 36.59
CA SER A 250 -23.52 -18.88 36.20
C SER A 250 -23.59 -17.50 35.53
N ILE A 251 -24.46 -17.35 34.53
CA ILE A 251 -24.66 -16.08 33.79
C ILE A 251 -25.30 -15.03 34.71
N GLU A 252 -26.13 -15.47 35.65
CA GLU A 252 -26.84 -14.62 36.59
C GLU A 252 -25.92 -13.91 37.59
N SER A 253 -24.73 -14.48 37.85
CA SER A 253 -23.72 -13.89 38.75
C SER A 253 -22.77 -12.92 38.05
N LEU A 254 -22.97 -12.63 36.77
CA LEU A 254 -22.09 -11.72 36.03
C LEU A 254 -22.30 -10.28 36.46
N GLU A 255 -21.22 -9.66 36.91
CA GLU A 255 -21.13 -8.24 37.19
C GLU A 255 -19.86 -7.66 36.55
N LEU A 256 -19.88 -6.37 36.20
CA LEU A 256 -18.73 -5.74 35.55
C LEU A 256 -17.53 -5.57 36.51
N ASP A 257 -17.76 -5.61 37.83
CA ASP A 257 -16.71 -5.53 38.85
C ASP A 257 -15.81 -6.77 38.89
N LEU A 258 -16.27 -7.93 38.41
CA LEU A 258 -15.48 -9.16 38.24
C LEU A 258 -14.20 -8.92 37.42
N ILE A 259 -14.28 -8.01 36.44
CA ILE A 259 -13.13 -7.61 35.61
C ILE A 259 -12.05 -6.86 36.41
N THR A 260 -12.35 -6.44 37.63
CA THR A 260 -11.39 -5.76 38.51
C THR A 260 -10.74 -6.69 39.53
N ASP A 261 -11.21 -7.93 39.65
CA ASP A 261 -10.59 -8.96 40.50
C ASP A 261 -9.23 -9.38 39.91
N ILE A 262 -8.17 -9.21 40.69
CA ILE A 262 -6.79 -9.42 40.24
C ILE A 262 -6.50 -10.92 40.03
N GLU A 263 -7.01 -11.78 40.91
CA GLU A 263 -6.78 -13.23 40.82
C GLU A 263 -7.50 -13.80 39.60
N LEU A 264 -8.75 -13.38 39.34
CA LEU A 264 -9.48 -13.77 38.13
C LEU A 264 -8.78 -13.27 36.85
N LEU A 265 -8.29 -12.03 36.86
CA LEU A 265 -7.52 -11.49 35.74
C LEU A 265 -6.21 -12.24 35.50
N GLU A 266 -5.52 -12.66 36.57
CA GLU A 266 -4.31 -13.46 36.48
C GLU A 266 -4.59 -14.81 35.83
N ASN A 267 -5.63 -15.52 36.31
CA ASN A 267 -6.08 -16.78 35.73
C ASN A 267 -6.46 -16.64 34.25
N TYR A 268 -7.24 -15.60 33.91
CA TYR A 268 -7.63 -15.35 32.52
C TYR A 268 -6.43 -15.06 31.61
N ILE A 269 -5.48 -14.24 32.07
CA ILE A 269 -4.31 -13.87 31.27
C ILE A 269 -3.39 -15.09 31.09
N SER A 270 -3.20 -15.89 32.13
CA SER A 270 -2.47 -17.15 32.05
C SER A 270 -3.12 -18.10 31.06
N TRP A 271 -4.45 -18.31 31.14
CA TRP A 271 -5.20 -19.09 30.14
C TRP A 271 -5.04 -18.55 28.71
N LEU A 272 -5.09 -17.22 28.51
CA LEU A 272 -4.87 -16.62 27.20
C LEU A 272 -3.48 -16.94 26.63
N VAL A 273 -2.44 -16.87 27.46
CA VAL A 273 -1.05 -17.09 27.04
C VAL A 273 -0.78 -18.58 26.85
N GLU A 274 -1.18 -19.41 27.80
CA GLU A 274 -0.84 -20.83 27.86
C GLU A 274 -1.73 -21.68 26.96
N GLU A 275 -3.06 -21.51 27.04
CA GLU A 275 -4.01 -22.34 26.28
C GLU A 275 -4.28 -21.74 24.90
N ARG A 276 -4.55 -20.43 24.85
CA ARG A 276 -4.89 -19.75 23.59
C ARG A 276 -3.66 -19.28 22.80
N LYS A 277 -2.45 -19.49 23.32
CA LYS A 277 -1.17 -19.08 22.70
C LYS A 277 -1.16 -17.60 22.27
N CYS A 278 -1.84 -16.76 23.06
CA CYS A 278 -1.80 -15.30 22.88
C CYS A 278 -0.48 -14.75 23.41
N CYS A 279 -0.14 -13.53 22.98
CA CYS A 279 0.99 -12.79 23.57
C CYS A 279 0.51 -11.93 24.73
N HIS A 280 1.43 -11.53 25.61
CA HIS A 280 1.13 -10.70 26.77
C HIS A 280 0.51 -9.33 26.43
N SER A 281 0.56 -8.88 25.16
CA SER A 281 -0.19 -7.69 24.73
C SER A 281 -1.71 -7.81 24.88
N SER A 282 -2.25 -9.03 24.84
CA SER A 282 -3.66 -9.29 25.16
C SER A 282 -3.94 -9.00 26.64
N GLY A 283 -3.06 -9.44 27.55
CA GLY A 283 -3.13 -9.13 28.97
C GLY A 283 -3.01 -7.63 29.26
N VAL A 284 -2.07 -6.94 28.60
CA VAL A 284 -1.95 -5.46 28.70
C VAL A 284 -3.25 -4.76 28.29
N ALA A 285 -3.90 -5.23 27.22
CA ALA A 285 -5.17 -4.68 26.76
C ALA A 285 -6.31 -4.97 27.75
N MET A 286 -6.39 -6.20 28.27
CA MET A 286 -7.37 -6.60 29.29
C MET A 286 -7.23 -5.75 30.56
N LEU A 287 -6.01 -5.62 31.10
CA LEU A 287 -5.73 -4.80 32.27
C LEU A 287 -6.00 -3.32 32.02
N GLY A 288 -5.84 -2.85 30.79
CA GLY A 288 -6.24 -1.50 30.40
C GLY A 288 -7.76 -1.27 30.55
N VAL A 289 -8.57 -2.26 30.19
CA VAL A 289 -10.03 -2.25 30.39
C VAL A 289 -10.37 -2.38 31.87
N ALA A 290 -9.73 -3.30 32.59
CA ALA A 290 -9.92 -3.46 34.03
C ALA A 290 -9.65 -2.17 34.82
N ILE A 291 -8.56 -1.47 34.51
CA ILE A 291 -8.25 -0.16 35.10
C ILE A 291 -9.34 0.87 34.76
N ALA A 292 -9.89 0.85 33.54
CA ALA A 292 -10.95 1.77 33.14
C ALA A 292 -12.27 1.49 33.90
N VAL A 293 -12.63 0.23 34.08
CA VAL A 293 -13.79 -0.21 34.88
C VAL A 293 -13.58 0.12 36.37
N ALA A 294 -12.41 -0.18 36.93
CA ALA A 294 -12.08 0.16 38.32
C ALA A 294 -12.16 1.68 38.59
N LYS A 295 -11.76 2.50 37.61
CA LYS A 295 -11.93 3.96 37.66
C LYS A 295 -13.39 4.37 37.64
N TRP A 296 -14.21 3.76 36.79
CA TRP A 296 -15.64 4.02 36.74
C TRP A 296 -16.30 3.70 38.09
N LEU A 297 -16.07 2.50 38.63
CA LEU A 297 -16.61 2.04 39.91
C LEU A 297 -16.16 2.89 41.12
N ASN A 298 -14.95 3.45 41.07
CA ASN A 298 -14.36 4.22 42.18
C ASN A 298 -14.26 5.72 41.91
N TYR A 299 -14.96 6.25 40.88
CA TYR A 299 -14.84 7.66 40.50
C TYR A 299 -15.17 8.63 41.64
N ASN A 300 -16.20 8.32 42.42
CA ASN A 300 -16.62 9.15 43.55
C ASN A 300 -15.73 8.99 44.79
N LYS A 301 -14.89 7.94 44.85
CA LYS A 301 -14.03 7.64 46.00
C LYS A 301 -12.63 8.25 45.87
N SER A 302 -12.20 8.59 44.66
CA SER A 302 -10.86 9.15 44.44
C SER A 302 -10.83 10.65 44.68
N GLU A 303 -9.92 11.07 45.54
CA GLU A 303 -9.55 12.44 45.86
C GLU A 303 -8.31 12.91 45.08
N ARG A 304 -7.66 12.03 44.31
CA ARG A 304 -6.43 12.36 43.57
C ARG A 304 -6.64 12.31 42.07
N ARG A 305 -6.06 13.30 41.38
CA ARG A 305 -6.11 13.41 39.91
C ARG A 305 -5.61 12.16 39.18
N ASN A 306 -4.60 11.49 39.73
CA ASN A 306 -3.90 10.35 39.14
C ASN A 306 -4.37 8.99 39.66
N TRP A 307 -5.41 8.94 40.50
CA TRP A 307 -5.95 7.70 41.08
C TRP A 307 -4.99 6.93 42.00
N SER A 308 -3.92 7.58 42.49
CA SER A 308 -2.90 6.92 43.34
C SER A 308 -3.38 6.58 44.76
N ASP A 309 -4.56 7.07 45.12
CA ASP A 309 -5.26 6.85 46.37
C ASP A 309 -6.18 5.61 46.35
N ILE A 310 -6.41 5.02 45.18
CA ILE A 310 -7.20 3.79 45.04
C ILE A 310 -6.25 2.62 44.87
N ASP A 311 -6.03 1.85 45.95
CA ASP A 311 -5.07 0.74 45.99
C ASP A 311 -5.31 -0.29 44.87
N LEU A 312 -6.57 -0.62 44.60
CA LEU A 312 -6.96 -1.52 43.50
C LEU A 312 -6.41 -1.05 42.14
N ILE A 313 -6.52 0.25 41.83
CA ILE A 313 -6.01 0.80 40.57
C ILE A 313 -4.48 0.72 40.52
N ARG A 314 -3.79 0.95 41.65
CA ARG A 314 -2.34 0.83 41.74
C ARG A 314 -1.88 -0.62 41.52
N ASN A 315 -2.57 -1.58 42.11
CA ASN A 315 -2.26 -3.01 41.95
C ASN A 315 -2.47 -3.46 40.50
N LEU A 316 -3.59 -3.07 39.87
CA LEU A 316 -3.83 -3.34 38.44
C LEU A 316 -2.79 -2.70 37.53
N GLN A 317 -2.32 -1.48 37.85
CA GLN A 317 -1.21 -0.84 37.12
C GLN A 317 0.11 -1.59 37.28
N GLY A 318 0.40 -2.08 38.50
CA GLY A 318 1.54 -2.96 38.77
C GLY A 318 1.49 -4.21 37.91
N PHE A 319 0.34 -4.89 37.86
CA PHE A 319 0.16 -6.08 37.05
C PHE A 319 0.25 -5.78 35.54
N GLN A 320 -0.29 -4.64 35.08
CA GLN A 320 -0.16 -4.20 33.69
C GLN A 320 1.31 -3.95 33.30
N ASN A 321 2.12 -3.40 34.21
CA ASN A 321 3.54 -3.20 33.99
C ASN A 321 4.29 -4.53 33.86
N TYR A 322 3.96 -5.51 34.70
CA TYR A 322 4.48 -6.88 34.58
C TYR A 322 4.17 -7.48 33.19
N CYS A 323 2.90 -7.46 32.75
CA CYS A 323 2.55 -7.94 31.41
C CYS A 323 3.25 -7.15 30.29
N ASN A 324 3.46 -5.84 30.47
CA ASN A 324 4.19 -5.02 29.51
C ASN A 324 5.66 -5.43 29.36
N GLU A 325 6.36 -5.75 30.46
CA GLU A 325 7.75 -6.21 30.40
C GLU A 325 7.86 -7.58 29.72
N ASN A 326 6.98 -8.53 30.05
CA ASN A 326 6.91 -9.81 29.35
C ASN A 326 6.61 -9.62 27.86
N TYR A 327 5.65 -8.75 27.53
CA TYR A 327 5.35 -8.43 26.15
C TYR A 327 6.55 -7.81 25.41
N LYS A 328 7.34 -6.93 26.04
CA LYS A 328 8.54 -6.37 25.41
C LYS A 328 9.56 -7.46 25.04
N ASN A 329 9.71 -8.49 25.88
CA ASN A 329 10.58 -9.63 25.64
C ASN A 329 10.06 -10.47 24.46
N GLU A 330 8.78 -10.86 24.49
CA GLU A 330 8.12 -11.62 23.40
C GLU A 330 8.12 -10.86 22.07
N LYS A 331 7.91 -9.54 22.15
CA LYS A 331 7.73 -8.67 20.98
C LYS A 331 8.94 -8.75 20.05
N ARG A 332 10.17 -8.92 20.55
CA ARG A 332 11.36 -9.05 19.71
C ARG A 332 11.29 -10.28 18.80
N GLN A 333 11.05 -11.45 19.38
CA GLN A 333 10.92 -12.72 18.63
C GLN A 333 9.72 -12.67 17.68
N TYR A 334 8.58 -12.16 18.16
CA TYR A 334 7.39 -11.99 17.34
C TYR A 334 7.64 -11.03 16.16
N LEU A 335 8.34 -9.92 16.37
CA LEU A 335 8.65 -8.97 15.30
C LEU A 335 9.54 -9.61 14.23
N GLN A 336 10.55 -10.38 14.62
CA GLN A 336 11.42 -11.08 13.67
C GLN A 336 10.59 -12.02 12.77
N SER A 337 9.83 -12.95 13.36
CA SER A 337 8.96 -13.86 12.59
C SER A 337 7.87 -13.13 11.78
N LYS A 338 7.35 -12.03 12.30
CA LYS A 338 6.39 -11.18 11.60
C LYS A 338 6.99 -10.57 10.34
N TRP A 339 8.26 -10.20 10.35
CA TRP A 339 8.93 -9.52 9.24
C TRP A 339 9.51 -10.48 8.21
N GLU A 340 9.91 -11.70 8.59
CA GLU A 340 10.28 -12.76 7.65
C GLU A 340 9.24 -12.96 6.54
N ASN A 341 7.95 -12.85 6.88
CA ASN A 341 6.83 -13.05 5.93
C ASN A 341 6.24 -11.76 5.34
N LYS A 342 6.85 -10.60 5.62
CA LYS A 342 6.30 -9.27 5.27
C LYS A 342 7.33 -8.31 4.71
N GLU A 343 8.61 -8.61 4.83
CA GLU A 343 9.64 -7.71 4.38
C GLU A 343 9.76 -7.80 2.86
N LEU A 344 9.67 -6.64 2.23
CA LEU A 344 10.03 -6.41 0.85
C LEU A 344 10.95 -5.20 0.81
N THR A 345 11.94 -5.25 -0.08
CA THR A 345 12.72 -4.06 -0.41
C THR A 345 11.85 -3.05 -1.17
N HIS A 346 12.23 -1.78 -1.14
CA HIS A 346 11.53 -0.77 -1.93
C HIS A 346 11.57 -1.07 -3.44
N SER A 347 12.65 -1.70 -3.94
CA SER A 347 12.74 -2.16 -5.33
C SER A 347 11.69 -3.23 -5.66
N GLN A 348 11.58 -4.26 -4.81
CA GLN A 348 10.56 -5.30 -4.97
C GLN A 348 9.13 -4.74 -4.92
N LEU A 349 8.88 -3.74 -4.06
CA LEU A 349 7.59 -3.05 -4.04
C LEU A 349 7.27 -2.32 -5.36
N ARG A 350 8.27 -1.76 -6.03
CA ARG A 350 8.09 -1.14 -7.36
C ARG A 350 7.80 -2.19 -8.44
N GLU A 351 8.43 -3.36 -8.37
CA GLU A 351 8.08 -4.53 -9.20
C GLU A 351 6.62 -4.97 -8.98
N VAL A 352 6.18 -5.05 -7.72
CA VAL A 352 4.79 -5.34 -7.36
C VAL A 352 3.84 -4.30 -7.97
N ILE A 353 4.17 -3.01 -7.89
CA ILE A 353 3.37 -1.93 -8.49
C ILE A 353 3.27 -2.12 -10.00
N GLN A 354 4.36 -2.46 -10.69
CA GLN A 354 4.33 -2.70 -12.13
C GLN A 354 3.45 -3.90 -12.47
N TYR A 355 3.56 -5.02 -11.75
CA TYR A 355 2.69 -6.17 -11.94
C TYR A 355 1.20 -5.81 -11.72
N LEU A 356 0.89 -5.03 -10.69
CA LEU A 356 -0.46 -4.57 -10.41
C LEU A 356 -0.97 -3.61 -11.49
N ARG A 357 -0.10 -2.77 -12.07
CA ARG A 357 -0.41 -1.95 -13.24
C ARG A 357 -0.80 -2.83 -14.40
N ASP A 358 0.00 -3.85 -14.72
CA ASP A 358 -0.27 -4.78 -15.83
C ASP A 358 -1.60 -5.54 -15.63
N CYS A 359 -1.99 -5.80 -14.38
CA CYS A 359 -3.30 -6.37 -14.03
C CYS A 359 -4.50 -5.44 -14.32
N CYS A 360 -4.27 -4.20 -14.73
CA CYS A 360 -5.30 -3.25 -15.15
C CYS A 360 -5.69 -3.38 -16.64
N ALA A 361 -5.03 -4.28 -17.39
CA ALA A 361 -5.35 -4.55 -18.79
C ALA A 361 -6.82 -4.95 -19.00
N GLU A 362 -7.36 -4.59 -20.16
CA GLU A 362 -8.78 -4.79 -20.50
C GLU A 362 -9.12 -6.25 -20.79
N ASN A 363 -8.20 -7.02 -21.36
CA ASN A 363 -8.49 -8.38 -21.78
C ASN A 363 -7.92 -9.43 -20.83
N CYS A 364 -8.65 -10.51 -20.68
CA CYS A 364 -8.11 -11.74 -20.12
C CYS A 364 -7.15 -12.37 -21.14
N GLY A 365 -5.94 -12.70 -20.73
CA GLY A 365 -5.06 -13.59 -21.49
C GLY A 365 -4.96 -14.93 -20.78
N TYR A 366 -4.82 -16.01 -21.54
CA TYR A 366 -4.34 -17.28 -21.00
C TYR A 366 -3.16 -17.77 -21.82
N VAL A 367 -2.18 -18.35 -21.12
CA VAL A 367 -1.06 -19.01 -21.77
C VAL A 367 -1.52 -20.42 -22.10
N SER A 368 -1.52 -20.76 -23.38
CA SER A 368 -1.75 -22.13 -23.84
C SER A 368 -0.66 -23.03 -23.27
N HIS A 369 -1.05 -24.05 -22.51
CA HIS A 369 -0.12 -25.04 -21.97
C HIS A 369 0.55 -25.88 -23.09
N LEU A 370 -0.10 -26.02 -24.24
CA LEU A 370 0.42 -26.77 -25.38
C LEU A 370 1.47 -25.99 -26.17
N THR A 371 1.30 -24.67 -26.31
CA THR A 371 2.12 -23.85 -27.23
C THR A 371 2.98 -22.81 -26.52
N GLY A 372 2.75 -22.57 -25.23
CA GLY A 372 3.31 -21.43 -24.50
C GLY A 372 2.83 -20.07 -25.01
N LYS A 373 1.98 -20.02 -26.05
CA LYS A 373 1.49 -18.76 -26.64
C LYS A 373 0.31 -18.22 -25.84
N ARG A 374 0.24 -16.89 -25.73
CA ARG A 374 -0.94 -16.22 -25.19
C ARG A 374 -2.07 -16.29 -26.21
N ILE A 375 -3.19 -16.88 -25.81
CA ILE A 375 -4.41 -16.88 -26.61
C ILE A 375 -5.30 -15.73 -26.14
N LYS A 376 -5.90 -15.03 -27.10
CA LYS A 376 -6.82 -13.92 -26.87
C LYS A 376 -8.03 -14.42 -26.08
N GLY A 377 -8.18 -13.95 -24.85
CA GLY A 377 -9.38 -14.20 -24.04
C GLY A 377 -10.41 -13.09 -24.20
N ASN A 378 -11.50 -13.22 -23.45
CA ASN A 378 -12.59 -12.25 -23.46
C ASN A 378 -12.18 -10.91 -22.83
N LYS A 379 -12.83 -9.83 -23.27
CA LYS A 379 -12.79 -8.54 -22.58
C LYS A 379 -13.32 -8.69 -21.16
N ARG A 380 -12.65 -8.09 -20.19
CA ARG A 380 -13.06 -8.06 -18.78
C ARG A 380 -14.23 -7.10 -18.59
N SER A 381 -15.03 -7.34 -17.57
CA SER A 381 -16.07 -6.36 -17.21
C SER A 381 -15.44 -5.08 -16.66
N ASN A 382 -16.12 -3.96 -16.86
CA ASN A 382 -15.68 -2.65 -16.36
C ASN A 382 -15.48 -2.67 -14.83
N LEU A 383 -16.33 -3.39 -14.08
CA LEU A 383 -16.18 -3.60 -12.65
C LEU A 383 -14.83 -4.22 -12.28
N GLU A 384 -14.36 -5.20 -13.05
CA GLU A 384 -13.07 -5.84 -12.80
C GLU A 384 -11.89 -4.94 -13.15
N ILE A 385 -11.99 -4.18 -14.25
CA ILE A 385 -10.96 -3.24 -14.69
C ILE A 385 -10.81 -2.12 -13.65
N ILE A 386 -11.91 -1.46 -13.27
CA ILE A 386 -11.91 -0.38 -12.27
C ILE A 386 -11.42 -0.89 -10.92
N ARG A 387 -11.80 -2.11 -10.52
CA ARG A 387 -11.27 -2.70 -9.30
C ARG A 387 -9.75 -2.88 -9.37
N SER A 388 -9.20 -3.39 -10.47
CA SER A 388 -7.75 -3.54 -10.64
C SER A 388 -7.05 -2.19 -10.51
N TRP A 389 -7.58 -1.15 -11.17
CA TRP A 389 -7.06 0.21 -11.09
C TRP A 389 -7.08 0.79 -9.67
N GLN A 390 -8.19 0.62 -8.93
CA GLN A 390 -8.26 1.05 -7.54
C GLN A 390 -7.22 0.34 -6.67
N VAL A 391 -7.04 -0.97 -6.85
CA VAL A 391 -6.03 -1.73 -6.11
C VAL A 391 -4.63 -1.23 -6.40
N TYR A 392 -4.31 -1.09 -7.69
CA TYR A 392 -3.04 -0.55 -8.17
C TYR A 392 -2.74 0.82 -7.55
N LEU A 393 -3.69 1.77 -7.63
CA LEU A 393 -3.50 3.13 -7.12
C LEU A 393 -3.34 3.18 -5.60
N ILE A 394 -4.15 2.44 -4.84
CA ILE A 394 -4.03 2.41 -3.38
C ILE A 394 -2.65 1.88 -2.98
N VAL A 395 -2.19 0.78 -3.58
CA VAL A 395 -0.86 0.21 -3.30
C VAL A 395 0.23 1.19 -3.73
N LYS A 396 0.14 1.75 -4.94
CA LYS A 396 1.11 2.71 -5.48
C LYS A 396 1.24 3.93 -4.56
N ILE A 397 0.13 4.53 -4.13
CA ILE A 397 0.15 5.66 -3.18
C ILE A 397 0.84 5.22 -1.89
N LEU A 398 0.47 4.09 -1.28
CA LEU A 398 1.04 3.67 0.01
C LEU A 398 2.54 3.33 -0.03
N VAL A 399 3.06 2.92 -1.19
CA VAL A 399 4.50 2.66 -1.39
C VAL A 399 5.27 3.96 -1.55
N PHE A 400 4.81 4.86 -2.43
CA PHE A 400 5.49 6.13 -2.69
C PHE A 400 5.22 7.20 -1.63
N LEU A 401 4.17 7.03 -0.83
CA LEU A 401 3.79 7.89 0.28
C LEU A 401 3.41 7.03 1.49
N PRO A 402 4.22 7.01 2.56
CA PRO A 402 3.97 6.21 3.75
C PRO A 402 2.89 6.82 4.66
N VAL A 403 1.74 7.13 4.08
CA VAL A 403 0.54 7.62 4.75
C VAL A 403 -0.21 6.45 5.40
N ARG A 404 -1.09 6.76 6.35
CA ARG A 404 -1.96 5.79 7.00
C ARG A 404 -3.11 5.39 6.08
N GLN A 405 -3.61 4.17 6.25
CA GLN A 405 -4.84 3.70 5.62
C GLN A 405 -6.05 4.64 5.86
N GLN A 406 -6.11 5.32 7.02
CA GLN A 406 -7.14 6.31 7.30
C GLN A 406 -7.04 7.54 6.37
N GLU A 407 -5.82 7.98 6.07
CA GLU A 407 -5.57 9.16 5.22
C GLU A 407 -6.00 8.87 3.78
N ILE A 408 -5.73 7.65 3.27
CA ILE A 408 -6.23 7.17 1.96
C ILE A 408 -7.75 7.23 1.87
N ARG A 409 -8.45 6.82 2.93
CA ARG A 409 -9.93 6.82 2.98
C ARG A 409 -10.53 8.22 3.02
N GLN A 410 -9.73 9.22 3.43
CA GLN A 410 -10.16 10.61 3.55
C GLN A 410 -9.90 11.42 2.28
N LEU A 411 -9.22 10.85 1.28
CA LEU A 411 -9.00 11.51 -0.01
C LEU A 411 -10.33 11.69 -0.75
N LYS A 412 -10.59 12.91 -1.20
CA LYS A 412 -11.78 13.34 -1.93
C LYS A 412 -11.36 14.33 -3.02
N PRO A 413 -11.61 14.05 -4.31
CA PRO A 413 -11.29 14.97 -5.39
C PRO A 413 -11.90 16.37 -5.15
N GLY A 414 -11.08 17.41 -5.28
CA GLY A 414 -11.51 18.82 -5.12
C GLY A 414 -11.71 19.29 -3.68
N GLU A 415 -11.72 18.40 -2.68
CA GLU A 415 -11.84 18.76 -1.27
C GLU A 415 -10.53 18.54 -0.50
N THR A 416 -10.13 17.29 -0.34
CA THR A 416 -8.91 16.90 0.38
C THR A 416 -7.79 16.45 -0.55
N LEU A 417 -8.10 16.22 -1.84
CA LEU A 417 -7.13 15.98 -2.90
C LEU A 417 -7.28 17.07 -3.96
N LEU A 418 -6.31 17.98 -4.00
CA LEU A 418 -6.34 19.19 -4.82
C LEU A 418 -5.36 19.07 -5.99
N ARG A 419 -5.83 19.32 -7.20
CA ARG A 419 -4.98 19.44 -8.39
C ARG A 419 -4.37 20.84 -8.42
N LYS A 420 -3.04 20.95 -8.51
CA LYS A 420 -2.29 22.20 -8.56
C LYS A 420 -1.27 22.17 -9.70
N LYS A 421 -0.66 23.33 -9.98
CA LYS A 421 0.51 23.47 -10.87
C LYS A 421 1.68 24.01 -10.06
N ASP A 422 2.88 23.51 -10.34
CA ASP A 422 4.11 24.07 -9.77
C ASP A 422 4.53 25.36 -10.50
N GLU A 423 5.64 25.96 -10.08
CA GLU A 423 6.19 27.19 -10.66
C GLU A 423 6.53 27.04 -12.16
N LYS A 424 6.79 25.82 -12.62
CA LYS A 424 7.08 25.48 -14.03
C LYS A 424 5.79 25.13 -14.80
N GLY A 425 4.62 25.26 -14.18
CA GLY A 425 3.34 24.93 -14.76
C GLY A 425 3.02 23.43 -14.82
N HIS A 426 3.89 22.56 -14.27
CA HIS A 426 3.65 21.12 -14.28
C HIS A 426 2.59 20.76 -13.24
N PRO A 427 1.60 19.93 -13.62
CA PRO A 427 0.54 19.60 -12.71
C PRO A 427 0.97 18.56 -11.65
N TYR A 428 0.42 18.70 -10.44
CA TYR A 428 0.61 17.75 -9.35
C TYR A 428 -0.62 17.71 -8.45
N TYR A 429 -0.70 16.70 -7.58
CA TYR A 429 -1.74 16.62 -6.56
C TYR A 429 -1.20 16.98 -5.17
N GLU A 430 -1.97 17.71 -4.38
CA GLU A 430 -1.73 17.98 -2.96
C GLU A 430 -2.82 17.32 -2.14
N ALA A 431 -2.45 16.57 -1.11
CA ALA A 431 -3.39 16.05 -0.12
C ALA A 431 -3.42 16.96 1.11
N ARG A 432 -4.63 17.33 1.52
CA ARG A 432 -4.94 18.11 2.73
C ARG A 432 -5.80 17.28 3.67
N ILE A 433 -5.17 16.71 4.69
CA ILE A 433 -5.84 15.84 5.67
C ILE A 433 -6.12 16.61 6.95
N THR A 434 -7.40 16.91 7.15
CA THR A 434 -7.91 17.69 8.29
C THR A 434 -8.34 16.83 9.48
N HIS A 435 -8.41 15.50 9.35
CA HIS A 435 -8.90 14.62 10.42
C HIS A 435 -7.96 13.44 10.66
N HIS A 436 -6.82 13.69 11.29
CA HIS A 436 -5.85 12.64 11.65
C HIS A 436 -5.74 12.44 13.16
N LYS A 437 -5.28 11.24 13.56
CA LYS A 437 -5.15 10.82 14.97
C LYS A 437 -4.48 11.85 15.89
N ASN A 438 -3.47 12.56 15.37
CA ASN A 438 -2.69 13.50 16.16
C ASN A 438 -3.19 14.96 16.12
N LYS A 439 -4.34 15.26 15.46
CA LYS A 439 -4.77 16.65 15.25
C LYS A 439 -5.06 17.37 16.55
N THR A 440 -5.67 16.68 17.51
CA THR A 440 -5.90 17.21 18.86
C THR A 440 -4.61 17.59 19.58
N ARG A 441 -3.49 16.92 19.28
CA ARG A 441 -2.18 17.20 19.85
C ARG A 441 -1.41 18.28 19.09
N THR A 442 -1.46 18.27 17.76
CA THR A 442 -0.66 19.18 16.93
C THR A 442 -1.37 20.48 16.59
N GLY A 443 -2.71 20.51 16.60
CA GLY A 443 -3.55 21.63 16.15
C GLY A 443 -3.46 21.94 14.65
N ARG A 444 -2.62 21.20 13.90
CA ARG A 444 -2.31 21.46 12.49
C ARG A 444 -2.87 20.36 11.60
N ASP A 445 -3.35 20.75 10.43
CA ASP A 445 -3.68 19.82 9.34
C ASP A 445 -2.40 19.27 8.72
N ARG A 446 -2.50 18.10 8.06
CA ARG A 446 -1.40 17.57 7.25
C ARG A 446 -1.58 17.97 5.81
N ILE A 447 -0.56 18.60 5.25
CA ILE A 447 -0.54 19.01 3.86
C ILE A 447 0.73 18.42 3.24
N TYR A 448 0.58 17.64 2.19
CA TYR A 448 1.73 17.07 1.48
C TYR A 448 1.47 16.96 -0.02
N LYS A 449 2.53 17.23 -0.79
CA LYS A 449 2.56 17.03 -2.25
C LYS A 449 2.66 15.54 -2.55
N LEU A 450 1.83 15.06 -3.48
CA LEU A 450 1.94 13.72 -4.02
C LEU A 450 3.09 13.65 -5.03
N PRO A 451 3.88 12.55 -5.05
CA PRO A 451 4.89 12.32 -6.06
C PRO A 451 4.33 12.42 -7.48
N ASN A 452 5.05 13.10 -8.37
CA ASN A 452 4.60 13.37 -9.75
C ASN A 452 4.30 12.09 -10.55
N ILE A 453 4.93 10.97 -10.20
CA ILE A 453 4.67 9.64 -10.77
C ILE A 453 3.22 9.15 -10.55
N LEU A 454 2.49 9.73 -9.61
CA LEU A 454 1.08 9.41 -9.35
C LEU A 454 0.13 10.27 -10.21
N THR A 455 0.60 11.41 -10.70
CA THR A 455 -0.23 12.46 -11.31
C THR A 455 -1.06 11.93 -12.49
N ALA A 456 -0.42 11.31 -13.48
CA ALA A 456 -1.09 10.82 -14.68
C ALA A 456 -2.07 9.67 -14.39
N ASP A 457 -1.71 8.74 -13.50
CA ASP A 457 -2.61 7.63 -13.14
C ASP A 457 -3.82 8.12 -12.31
N LEU A 458 -3.63 9.16 -11.50
CA LEU A 458 -4.73 9.80 -10.77
C LEU A 458 -5.66 10.56 -11.71
N ASP A 459 -5.16 11.17 -12.79
CA ASP A 459 -6.01 11.79 -13.81
C ASP A 459 -6.83 10.73 -14.53
N ALA A 460 -6.19 9.66 -15.01
CA ALA A 460 -6.89 8.54 -15.62
C ALA A 460 -7.96 7.96 -14.68
N TRP A 461 -7.67 7.88 -13.37
CA TRP A 461 -8.64 7.45 -12.38
C TRP A 461 -9.79 8.43 -12.20
N ILE A 462 -9.51 9.70 -11.93
CA ILE A 462 -10.51 10.71 -11.55
C ILE A 462 -11.36 11.11 -12.74
N ASP A 463 -10.76 11.24 -13.92
CA ASP A 463 -11.39 11.84 -15.10
C ASP A 463 -12.00 10.79 -16.05
N ILE A 464 -11.52 9.55 -16.02
CA ILE A 464 -11.95 8.51 -16.99
C ILE A 464 -12.56 7.30 -16.30
N LEU A 465 -11.88 6.69 -15.33
CA LEU A 465 -12.29 5.39 -14.79
C LEU A 465 -13.36 5.52 -13.72
N ARG A 466 -13.16 6.41 -12.74
CA ARG A 466 -14.11 6.65 -11.65
C ARG A 466 -15.47 7.09 -12.18
N PRO A 467 -15.60 8.02 -13.15
CA PRO A 467 -16.90 8.40 -13.72
C PRO A 467 -17.70 7.23 -14.29
N LYS A 468 -17.04 6.26 -14.97
CA LYS A 468 -17.71 5.04 -15.46
C LYS A 468 -18.42 4.25 -14.37
N ALA A 469 -17.93 4.27 -13.12
CA ALA A 469 -18.60 3.62 -12.00
C ALA A 469 -19.85 4.39 -11.52
N PHE A 470 -19.87 5.71 -11.68
CA PHE A 470 -21.03 6.57 -11.38
C PHE A 470 -22.07 6.47 -12.50
N GLU A 471 -21.65 6.49 -13.76
CA GLU A 471 -22.52 6.25 -14.91
C GLU A 471 -23.18 4.87 -14.82
N ALA A 472 -22.41 3.84 -14.41
CA ALA A 472 -22.92 2.49 -14.29
C ALA A 472 -24.13 2.34 -13.35
N VAL A 473 -24.29 3.20 -12.33
CA VAL A 473 -25.43 3.08 -11.39
C VAL A 473 -26.66 3.88 -11.82
N GLN A 474 -26.62 4.62 -12.92
CA GLN A 474 -27.75 5.45 -13.40
C GLN A 474 -28.96 4.61 -13.84
N THR A 475 -28.73 3.43 -14.43
CA THR A 475 -29.80 2.49 -14.78
C THR A 475 -29.47 1.07 -14.32
N LYS A 476 -30.49 0.21 -14.23
CA LYS A 476 -30.29 -1.21 -13.88
C LYS A 476 -29.48 -1.93 -14.95
N GLU A 477 -29.73 -1.57 -16.21
CA GLU A 477 -29.10 -2.14 -17.40
C GLU A 477 -27.61 -1.82 -17.41
N SER A 478 -27.24 -0.54 -17.24
CA SER A 478 -25.83 -0.12 -17.16
C SER A 478 -25.11 -0.76 -15.98
N TRP A 479 -25.80 -0.96 -14.86
CA TRP A 479 -25.23 -1.57 -13.65
C TRP A 479 -24.89 -3.05 -13.86
N LEU A 480 -25.76 -3.77 -14.58
CA LEU A 480 -25.51 -5.15 -14.95
C LEU A 480 -24.41 -5.26 -16.00
N GLU A 481 -24.43 -4.41 -17.02
CA GLU A 481 -23.41 -4.39 -18.08
C GLU A 481 -22.02 -4.08 -17.50
N PHE A 482 -21.95 -3.13 -16.57
CA PHE A 482 -20.75 -2.80 -15.84
C PHE A 482 -20.13 -4.01 -15.13
N ALA A 483 -20.97 -4.91 -14.61
CA ALA A 483 -20.55 -6.16 -13.98
C ALA A 483 -20.34 -7.32 -14.98
N GLY A 484 -20.61 -7.12 -16.28
CA GLY A 484 -20.47 -8.12 -17.34
C GLY A 484 -21.70 -9.01 -17.51
N TYR A 485 -22.89 -8.53 -17.16
CA TYR A 485 -24.16 -9.23 -17.30
C TYR A 485 -25.14 -8.41 -18.15
N LYS A 486 -26.15 -9.08 -18.69
CA LYS A 486 -27.33 -8.44 -19.27
C LYS A 486 -28.58 -8.76 -18.46
N ILE A 487 -29.64 -7.98 -18.59
CA ILE A 487 -30.88 -8.23 -17.83
C ILE A 487 -31.52 -9.56 -18.26
N GLU A 488 -31.42 -9.90 -19.55
CA GLU A 488 -31.91 -11.14 -20.15
C GLU A 488 -31.14 -12.38 -19.66
N ASP A 489 -29.97 -12.19 -19.02
CA ASP A 489 -29.22 -13.29 -18.42
C ASP A 489 -30.01 -14.00 -17.32
N VAL A 490 -30.95 -13.31 -16.66
CA VAL A 490 -31.81 -13.90 -15.63
C VAL A 490 -32.68 -15.00 -16.26
N GLU A 491 -33.43 -14.64 -17.30
CA GLU A 491 -34.34 -15.55 -18.00
C GLU A 491 -33.55 -16.68 -18.68
N ARG A 492 -32.45 -16.33 -19.35
CA ARG A 492 -31.57 -17.32 -19.98
C ARG A 492 -31.01 -18.33 -18.98
N LEU A 493 -30.61 -17.90 -17.79
CA LEU A 493 -30.14 -18.81 -16.75
C LEU A 493 -31.27 -19.67 -16.19
N GLN A 494 -32.46 -19.12 -15.99
CA GLN A 494 -33.64 -19.89 -15.55
C GLN A 494 -34.01 -20.97 -16.56
N GLN A 495 -34.09 -20.63 -17.85
CA GLN A 495 -34.36 -21.59 -18.92
C GLN A 495 -33.30 -22.70 -18.96
N ARG A 496 -32.01 -22.36 -18.88
CA ARG A 496 -30.93 -23.38 -18.85
C ARG A 496 -30.99 -24.28 -17.63
N ILE A 497 -31.42 -23.78 -16.47
CA ILE A 497 -31.63 -24.59 -15.27
C ILE A 497 -32.77 -25.58 -15.49
N GLU A 498 -33.91 -25.13 -16.02
CA GLU A 498 -35.07 -26.00 -16.28
C GLU A 498 -34.78 -27.04 -17.36
N MET A 499 -34.12 -26.66 -18.46
CA MET A 499 -33.66 -27.62 -19.47
C MET A 499 -32.70 -28.65 -18.89
N ALA A 500 -31.74 -28.24 -18.07
CA ALA A 500 -30.81 -29.15 -17.42
C ALA A 500 -31.51 -30.11 -16.44
N LYS A 501 -32.54 -29.66 -15.71
CA LYS A 501 -33.37 -30.54 -14.86
C LYS A 501 -34.13 -31.59 -15.67
N GLN A 502 -34.49 -31.27 -16.91
CA GLN A 502 -35.11 -32.21 -17.87
C GLN A 502 -34.09 -33.11 -18.59
N GLY A 503 -32.79 -33.02 -18.26
CA GLY A 503 -31.73 -33.79 -18.92
C GLY A 503 -31.27 -33.20 -20.25
N VAL A 504 -31.78 -32.05 -20.67
CA VAL A 504 -31.42 -31.38 -21.93
C VAL A 504 -30.26 -30.42 -21.69
N THR A 505 -29.09 -30.70 -22.27
CA THR A 505 -27.89 -29.86 -22.15
C THR A 505 -27.19 -29.70 -23.51
N GLU A 506 -26.56 -28.55 -23.75
CA GLU A 506 -25.87 -28.24 -25.01
C GLU A 506 -24.66 -29.14 -25.30
N ARG A 507 -24.12 -29.81 -24.28
CA ARG A 507 -22.94 -30.68 -24.36
C ARG A 507 -23.08 -31.82 -23.36
N LYS A 508 -22.46 -32.96 -23.64
CA LYS A 508 -22.37 -34.08 -22.69
C LYS A 508 -21.63 -33.63 -21.42
N LEU A 509 -22.26 -33.79 -20.26
CA LEU A 509 -21.70 -33.44 -18.95
C LEU A 509 -21.46 -34.72 -18.15
N GLU A 510 -20.36 -34.74 -17.38
CA GLU A 510 -20.08 -35.84 -16.45
C GLU A 510 -21.02 -35.82 -15.23
N ASP A 511 -21.37 -34.63 -14.75
CA ASP A 511 -22.21 -34.44 -13.56
C ASP A 511 -23.20 -33.27 -13.78
N ILE A 512 -24.45 -33.63 -14.06
CA ILE A 512 -25.53 -32.67 -14.32
C ILE A 512 -25.93 -31.89 -13.07
N GLN A 513 -25.84 -32.48 -11.88
CA GLN A 513 -26.23 -31.85 -10.61
C GLN A 513 -25.26 -30.74 -10.24
N LYS A 514 -23.95 -30.99 -10.39
CA LYS A 514 -22.91 -29.98 -10.21
C LYS A 514 -23.08 -28.80 -11.20
N TYR A 515 -23.50 -29.09 -12.44
CA TYR A 515 -23.78 -28.06 -13.42
C TYR A 515 -25.01 -27.21 -13.05
N ILE A 516 -26.13 -27.84 -12.66
CA ILE A 516 -27.35 -27.14 -12.18
C ILE A 516 -26.99 -26.24 -11.00
N LYS A 517 -26.30 -26.76 -9.98
CA LYS A 517 -25.87 -25.99 -8.80
C LYS A 517 -25.01 -24.78 -9.16
N SER A 518 -24.14 -24.91 -10.17
CA SER A 518 -23.32 -23.81 -10.69
C SER A 518 -24.18 -22.71 -11.34
N LEU A 519 -25.17 -23.10 -12.16
CA LEU A 519 -26.12 -22.18 -12.78
C LEU A 519 -26.97 -21.46 -11.72
N GLU A 520 -27.50 -22.19 -10.74
CA GLU A 520 -28.29 -21.62 -9.63
C GLU A 520 -27.48 -20.62 -8.81
N THR A 521 -26.21 -20.95 -8.51
CA THR A 521 -25.29 -20.04 -7.82
C THR A 521 -25.09 -18.75 -8.63
N ARG A 522 -24.93 -18.86 -9.95
CA ARG A 522 -24.78 -17.71 -10.85
C ARG A 522 -26.06 -16.87 -10.91
N LEU A 523 -27.22 -17.50 -11.00
CA LEU A 523 -28.53 -16.84 -10.98
C LEU A 523 -28.76 -16.11 -9.65
N LEU A 524 -28.44 -16.73 -8.52
CA LEU A 524 -28.54 -16.12 -7.20
C LEU A 524 -27.61 -14.89 -7.08
N SER A 525 -26.38 -15.00 -7.57
CA SER A 525 -25.43 -13.88 -7.61
C SER A 525 -25.97 -12.71 -8.45
N LEU A 526 -26.57 -13.00 -9.60
CA LEU A 526 -27.18 -11.99 -10.48
C LEU A 526 -28.39 -11.32 -9.81
N LYS A 527 -29.32 -12.09 -9.23
CA LYS A 527 -30.47 -11.56 -8.47
C LYS A 527 -30.02 -10.68 -7.29
N LYS A 528 -28.98 -11.09 -6.55
CA LYS A 528 -28.39 -10.28 -5.47
C LYS A 528 -27.85 -8.94 -5.99
N ARG A 529 -27.27 -8.92 -7.20
CA ARG A 529 -26.74 -7.70 -7.82
C ARG A 529 -27.86 -6.78 -8.30
N ILE A 530 -28.92 -7.31 -8.89
CA ILE A 530 -30.12 -6.55 -9.27
C ILE A 530 -30.74 -5.88 -8.04
N LYS A 531 -30.94 -6.64 -6.95
CA LYS A 531 -31.49 -6.11 -5.68
C LYS A 531 -30.59 -5.05 -5.04
N ALA A 532 -29.30 -5.05 -5.35
CA ALA A 532 -28.34 -4.11 -4.78
C ALA A 532 -28.24 -2.78 -5.53
N TRP A 533 -28.87 -2.64 -6.71
CA TRP A 533 -28.76 -1.44 -7.56
C TRP A 533 -29.13 -0.15 -6.82
N SER A 534 -30.30 -0.09 -6.18
CA SER A 534 -30.72 1.12 -5.44
C SER A 534 -29.79 1.47 -4.28
N SER A 535 -29.24 0.46 -3.60
CA SER A 535 -28.22 0.69 -2.57
C SER A 535 -26.91 1.20 -3.17
N ALA A 536 -26.50 0.69 -4.32
CA ALA A 536 -25.27 1.10 -5.01
C ALA A 536 -25.34 2.57 -5.46
N GLU A 537 -26.48 2.98 -6.02
CA GLU A 537 -26.76 4.37 -6.40
C GLU A 537 -26.75 5.32 -5.19
N ALA A 538 -27.49 4.96 -4.13
CA ALA A 538 -27.52 5.75 -2.90
C ALA A 538 -26.12 5.88 -2.25
N ASN A 539 -25.37 4.79 -2.14
CA ASN A 539 -24.04 4.81 -1.52
C ASN A 539 -23.05 5.72 -2.29
N LEU A 540 -23.09 5.72 -3.63
CA LEU A 540 -22.18 6.54 -4.44
C LEU A 540 -22.49 8.04 -4.38
N THR A 541 -23.76 8.39 -4.23
CA THR A 541 -24.21 9.80 -4.14
C THR A 541 -23.99 10.39 -2.74
N GLU A 542 -23.97 9.56 -1.69
CA GLU A 542 -23.81 9.99 -0.29
C GLU A 542 -22.42 10.62 -0.01
N HIS A 543 -21.39 10.32 -0.80
CA HIS A 543 -20.05 10.81 -0.52
C HIS A 543 -19.16 11.05 -1.74
N LYS A 544 -18.11 11.86 -1.54
CA LYS A 544 -17.08 12.14 -2.56
C LYS A 544 -15.76 11.43 -2.35
N SER A 545 -15.75 10.29 -1.65
CA SER A 545 -14.53 9.49 -1.44
C SER A 545 -13.86 9.16 -2.78
N LEU A 546 -12.53 9.31 -2.84
CA LEU A 546 -11.71 8.98 -4.01
C LEU A 546 -11.78 7.49 -4.33
N PHE A 547 -11.75 6.66 -3.28
CA PHE A 547 -11.82 5.21 -3.35
C PHE A 547 -13.00 4.69 -2.53
N PHE A 548 -13.66 3.64 -3.05
CA PHE A 548 -14.88 3.09 -2.49
C PHE A 548 -14.94 1.56 -2.63
N MET A 549 -15.87 0.93 -1.92
CA MET A 549 -16.05 -0.52 -1.95
C MET A 549 -16.60 -0.97 -3.31
N MET A 550 -15.99 -2.00 -3.90
CA MET A 550 -16.35 -2.52 -5.23
C MET A 550 -17.40 -3.65 -5.21
N GLY A 551 -17.95 -3.99 -4.05
CA GLY A 551 -19.10 -4.90 -3.94
C GLY A 551 -18.97 -6.29 -4.60
N LYS A 552 -17.76 -6.87 -4.71
CA LYS A 552 -17.57 -8.16 -5.41
C LYS A 552 -18.40 -9.29 -4.77
N THR A 553 -18.23 -9.48 -3.47
CA THR A 553 -18.89 -10.54 -2.70
C THR A 553 -20.24 -10.07 -2.15
N TYR A 554 -20.34 -8.78 -1.82
CA TYR A 554 -21.53 -8.16 -1.24
C TYR A 554 -21.93 -6.95 -2.11
N PRO A 555 -22.73 -7.16 -3.17
CA PRO A 555 -23.10 -6.08 -4.11
C PRO A 555 -23.71 -4.84 -3.44
N LYS A 556 -24.47 -5.00 -2.36
CA LYS A 556 -25.04 -3.89 -1.56
C LYS A 556 -23.99 -2.96 -0.93
N SER A 557 -22.74 -3.41 -0.81
CA SER A 557 -21.65 -2.57 -0.31
C SER A 557 -21.02 -1.70 -1.40
N PHE A 558 -21.37 -1.91 -2.68
CA PHE A 558 -20.83 -1.11 -3.76
C PHE A 558 -21.07 0.37 -3.52
N GLY A 559 -20.05 1.18 -3.75
CA GLY A 559 -20.14 2.62 -3.59
C GLY A 559 -19.82 3.12 -2.19
N LYS A 560 -19.92 2.31 -1.12
CA LYS A 560 -19.63 2.76 0.27
C LYS A 560 -18.17 3.18 0.45
N PRO A 561 -17.85 4.05 1.43
CA PRO A 561 -16.45 4.37 1.74
C PRO A 561 -15.70 3.08 2.09
N LEU A 562 -14.44 2.97 1.64
CA LEU A 562 -13.61 1.84 2.06
C LEU A 562 -13.51 1.81 3.59
N SER A 563 -13.70 0.63 4.19
CA SER A 563 -13.45 0.43 5.62
C SER A 563 -11.96 0.28 5.90
N VAL A 564 -11.56 0.43 7.17
CA VAL A 564 -10.18 0.18 7.61
C VAL A 564 -9.74 -1.23 7.22
N HIS A 565 -10.57 -2.23 7.54
CA HIS A 565 -10.32 -3.62 7.17
C HIS A 565 -10.32 -3.82 5.66
N GLY A 566 -11.17 -3.11 4.92
CA GLY A 566 -11.22 -3.15 3.46
C GLY A 566 -9.89 -2.76 2.82
N VAL A 567 -9.28 -1.64 3.23
CA VAL A 567 -7.96 -1.23 2.74
C VAL A 567 -6.89 -2.24 3.14
N TYR A 568 -6.89 -2.68 4.40
CA TYR A 568 -5.94 -3.66 4.90
C TYR A 568 -5.97 -4.97 4.09
N SER A 569 -7.16 -5.56 3.92
CA SER A 569 -7.33 -6.82 3.19
C SER A 569 -6.97 -6.65 1.72
N LEU A 570 -7.41 -5.56 1.09
CA LEU A 570 -7.15 -5.28 -0.32
C LEU A 570 -5.64 -5.20 -0.60
N VAL A 571 -4.90 -4.38 0.16
CA VAL A 571 -3.45 -4.19 -0.02
C VAL A 571 -2.70 -5.49 0.26
N THR A 572 -3.03 -6.14 1.38
CA THR A 572 -2.32 -7.35 1.83
C THR A 572 -2.49 -8.51 0.84
N THR A 573 -3.71 -8.72 0.33
CA THR A 573 -3.96 -9.76 -0.68
C THR A 573 -3.33 -9.41 -2.03
N ALA A 574 -3.39 -8.15 -2.45
CA ALA A 574 -2.82 -7.73 -3.73
C ALA A 574 -1.30 -7.92 -3.78
N ILE A 575 -0.60 -7.52 -2.71
CA ILE A 575 0.86 -7.71 -2.62
C ILE A 575 1.19 -9.21 -2.57
N ALA A 576 0.52 -9.99 -1.72
CA ALA A 576 0.78 -11.44 -1.64
C ALA A 576 0.58 -12.14 -3.00
N GLN A 577 -0.47 -11.80 -3.75
CA GLN A 577 -0.68 -12.34 -5.09
C GLN A 577 0.42 -11.92 -6.07
N ALA A 578 0.82 -10.65 -6.05
CA ALA A 578 1.89 -10.16 -6.90
C ALA A 578 3.21 -10.85 -6.60
N THR A 579 3.60 -10.99 -5.32
CA THR A 579 4.84 -11.66 -4.95
C THR A 579 4.83 -13.16 -5.25
N THR A 580 3.69 -13.85 -5.11
CA THR A 580 3.59 -15.25 -5.55
C THR A 580 3.89 -15.38 -7.04
N MET A 581 3.44 -14.42 -7.85
CA MET A 581 3.72 -14.43 -9.29
C MET A 581 5.14 -14.02 -9.66
N LEU A 582 5.71 -13.06 -8.92
CA LEU A 582 7.04 -12.51 -9.22
C LEU A 582 8.17 -13.36 -8.63
N TYR A 583 7.96 -13.95 -7.46
CA TYR A 583 9.00 -14.58 -6.64
C TYR A 583 8.65 -16.01 -6.21
N GLY A 584 7.51 -16.55 -6.62
CA GLY A 584 7.06 -17.91 -6.27
C GLY A 584 6.37 -18.03 -4.92
N GLU A 585 6.52 -17.04 -4.02
CA GLU A 585 5.99 -17.11 -2.65
C GLU A 585 5.19 -15.86 -2.23
N PRO A 586 4.13 -16.01 -1.41
CA PRO A 586 3.33 -14.89 -0.95
C PRO A 586 4.00 -14.12 0.19
N CYS A 587 4.10 -12.79 0.03
CA CYS A 587 4.52 -11.87 1.08
C CYS A 587 3.31 -11.08 1.58
N TRP A 588 2.95 -11.24 2.85
CA TRP A 588 1.72 -10.67 3.43
C TRP A 588 1.92 -9.25 3.96
N THR A 589 2.59 -8.42 3.16
CA THR A 589 2.86 -7.00 3.44
C THR A 589 1.55 -6.22 3.53
N ASN A 590 1.36 -5.48 4.63
CA ASN A 590 0.14 -4.71 4.87
C ASN A 590 0.40 -3.19 4.80
N PRO A 591 -0.63 -2.32 4.81
CA PRO A 591 -0.45 -0.87 4.70
C PRO A 591 0.49 -0.26 5.75
N HIS A 592 0.50 -0.80 6.97
CA HIS A 592 1.41 -0.31 8.01
C HIS A 592 2.85 -0.76 7.74
N ALA A 593 3.04 -1.99 7.24
CA ALA A 593 4.34 -2.53 6.89
C ALA A 593 5.05 -1.67 5.81
N LEU A 594 4.30 -1.18 4.82
CA LEU A 594 4.82 -0.24 3.81
C LEU A 594 5.44 1.02 4.43
N ARG A 595 4.88 1.51 5.53
CA ARG A 595 5.42 2.68 6.25
C ARG A 595 6.75 2.37 6.93
N HIS A 596 6.93 1.16 7.48
CA HIS A 596 8.21 0.74 8.01
C HIS A 596 9.24 0.61 6.89
N ILE A 597 8.87 -0.05 5.78
CA ILE A 597 9.76 -0.23 4.63
C ILE A 597 10.24 1.13 4.09
N ALA A 598 9.34 2.12 3.98
CA ALA A 598 9.72 3.49 3.62
C ALA A 598 10.68 4.12 4.65
N ALA A 599 10.42 3.96 5.95
CA ALA A 599 11.29 4.46 7.02
C ALA A 599 12.71 3.82 7.00
N LYS A 600 12.81 2.53 6.69
CA LYS A 600 14.08 1.84 6.46
C LYS A 600 14.76 2.34 5.19
N HIS A 601 14.00 2.50 4.10
CA HIS A 601 14.54 2.93 2.82
C HIS A 601 15.17 4.32 2.89
N ILE A 602 14.48 5.31 3.47
CA ILE A 602 15.00 6.67 3.60
C ILE A 602 16.25 6.72 4.48
N ARG A 603 16.30 5.97 5.58
CA ARG A 603 17.50 5.87 6.43
C ARG A 603 18.68 5.24 5.68
N LYS A 604 18.45 4.19 4.90
CA LYS A 604 19.49 3.59 4.04
C LYS A 604 20.04 4.56 2.99
N LEU A 605 19.23 5.52 2.56
CA LEU A 605 19.65 6.54 1.60
C LEU A 605 20.22 7.81 2.25
N ARG A 606 20.39 7.85 3.58
CA ARG A 606 20.72 9.07 4.36
C ARG A 606 19.80 10.25 4.00
N GLY A 607 18.54 9.97 3.69
CA GLY A 607 17.56 11.02 3.39
C GLY A 607 17.06 11.72 4.66
N ASP A 608 16.32 12.82 4.48
CA ASP A 608 15.76 13.62 5.57
C ASP A 608 14.74 12.82 6.41
N THR A 609 15.21 12.26 7.54
CA THR A 609 14.43 11.47 8.49
C THR A 609 13.35 12.30 9.18
N LYS A 610 13.61 13.60 9.39
CA LYS A 610 12.71 14.54 10.04
C LYS A 610 11.53 14.87 9.13
N ALA A 611 11.78 15.19 7.87
CA ALA A 611 10.73 15.41 6.88
C ALA A 611 9.86 14.16 6.70
N LEU A 612 10.48 12.97 6.66
CA LEU A 612 9.72 11.71 6.62
C LEU A 612 8.87 11.52 7.89
N ALA A 613 9.43 11.77 9.07
CA ALA A 613 8.70 11.65 10.32
C ALA A 613 7.50 12.60 10.37
N GLU A 614 7.67 13.84 9.89
CA GLU A 614 6.59 14.82 9.76
C GLU A 614 5.50 14.35 8.78
N LEU A 615 5.88 13.85 7.60
CA LEU A 615 4.95 13.26 6.62
C LEU A 615 4.15 12.10 7.25
N MET A 616 4.84 11.23 7.99
CA MET A 616 4.22 10.14 8.73
C MET A 616 3.45 10.62 9.98
N GLY A 617 3.57 11.91 10.31
CA GLY A 617 3.17 12.59 11.53
C GLY A 617 3.49 11.80 12.78
N HIS A 618 4.76 11.44 12.88
CA HIS A 618 5.46 10.89 14.04
C HIS A 618 6.47 11.93 14.54
N SER A 619 7.00 11.74 15.75
CA SER A 619 8.30 12.33 16.08
C SER A 619 9.41 11.60 15.33
N GLU A 620 10.58 12.23 15.21
CA GLU A 620 11.77 11.58 14.65
C GLU A 620 12.10 10.28 15.39
N THR A 621 12.09 10.32 16.73
CA THR A 621 12.28 9.15 17.61
C THR A 621 11.32 8.00 17.32
N GLN A 622 10.04 8.30 17.06
CA GLN A 622 9.06 7.29 16.67
C GLN A 622 9.34 6.73 15.27
N GLY A 623 9.89 7.55 14.37
CA GLY A 623 10.39 7.09 13.08
C GLY A 623 11.56 6.12 13.24
N ASP A 624 12.47 6.38 14.16
CA ASP A 624 13.63 5.52 14.44
C ASP A 624 13.19 4.18 15.04
N GLU A 625 12.26 4.21 16.00
CA GLU A 625 11.63 3.00 16.54
C GLU A 625 10.96 2.16 15.45
N TYR A 626 10.39 2.79 14.42
CA TYR A 626 9.76 2.08 13.31
C TYR A 626 10.78 1.41 12.41
N ALA A 627 11.87 2.10 12.09
CA ALA A 627 12.94 1.56 11.27
C ALA A 627 13.70 0.45 12.02
N ALA A 628 13.97 0.63 13.31
CA ALA A 628 14.64 -0.34 14.17
C ALA A 628 13.90 -1.69 14.26
N GLN A 629 12.59 -1.73 14.03
CA GLN A 629 11.81 -2.97 13.99
C GLN A 629 12.12 -3.86 12.78
N ILE A 630 12.70 -3.30 11.71
CA ILE A 630 13.01 -4.02 10.47
C ILE A 630 14.45 -3.87 9.98
N MET A 631 15.23 -2.97 10.59
CA MET A 631 16.66 -2.83 10.30
C MET A 631 17.43 -3.81 11.17
N THR A 632 18.24 -4.65 10.51
CA THR A 632 19.25 -5.47 11.17
C THR A 632 20.32 -4.58 11.79
N THR A 633 21.13 -5.12 12.70
CA THR A 633 22.30 -4.40 13.23
C THR A 633 23.24 -3.99 12.10
N LEU A 634 23.47 -4.88 11.13
CA LEU A 634 24.26 -4.60 9.94
C LEU A 634 23.69 -3.45 9.10
N ASP A 635 22.37 -3.41 8.88
CA ASP A 635 21.72 -2.30 8.15
C ASP A 635 21.97 -0.93 8.82
N ARG A 636 22.08 -0.90 10.15
CA ARG A 636 22.36 0.34 10.91
C ARG A 636 23.84 0.70 10.85
N LEU A 637 24.70 -0.30 10.93
CA LEU A 637 26.16 -0.12 10.94
C LEU A 637 26.72 0.19 9.55
N ASN A 638 26.20 -0.40 8.46
CA ASN A 638 26.68 -0.14 7.10
C ASN A 638 26.61 1.34 6.73
N ASN A 639 25.58 2.03 7.22
CA ASN A 639 25.44 3.46 7.02
C ASN A 639 26.54 4.28 7.72
N PHE A 640 27.16 3.74 8.77
CA PHE A 640 28.26 4.36 9.50
C PHE A 640 29.61 3.89 8.95
N SER A 641 29.77 2.58 8.68
CA SER A 641 31.04 1.97 8.31
C SER A 641 31.63 2.50 7.01
N ASP A 642 30.81 2.90 6.03
CA ASP A 642 31.31 3.22 4.70
C ASP A 642 31.86 4.66 4.59
N ASN A 643 31.52 5.56 5.53
CA ASN A 643 31.89 6.98 5.44
C ASN A 643 32.29 7.62 6.77
N TRP A 644 32.39 6.89 7.89
CA TRP A 644 32.75 7.51 9.18
C TRP A 644 34.14 8.14 9.20
N TRP A 645 35.02 7.77 8.25
CA TRP A 645 36.35 8.35 8.06
C TRP A 645 36.38 9.48 7.03
N GLU A 646 35.28 9.73 6.30
CA GLU A 646 35.22 10.86 5.39
C GLU A 646 35.04 12.12 6.24
N GLU A 647 36.02 13.03 6.21
CA GLU A 647 35.86 14.37 6.79
C GLU A 647 34.66 15.02 6.10
N GLU A 648 33.61 15.35 6.86
CA GLU A 648 32.52 16.15 6.33
C GLU A 648 33.15 17.49 5.94
N ASP A 649 33.30 17.74 4.64
CA ASP A 649 33.74 19.03 4.12
C ASP A 649 32.76 20.10 4.65
N GLU A 650 33.14 20.80 5.73
CA GLU A 650 32.32 21.82 6.41
C GLU A 650 32.00 23.05 5.52
N ASN A 651 32.30 23.02 4.21
CA ASN A 651 32.40 24.19 3.35
C ASN A 651 31.41 24.28 2.17
N GLU A 652 30.32 23.49 2.11
CA GLU A 652 29.33 23.61 1.01
C GLU A 652 27.95 24.18 1.41
N ASN A 653 27.87 24.99 2.46
CA ASN A 653 26.65 25.76 2.79
C ASN A 653 26.90 27.25 3.02
N ASP A 654 27.61 27.91 2.10
CA ASP A 654 27.54 29.37 1.89
C ASP A 654 26.88 29.71 0.54
#